data_AF-A0A9D2JQ43-F1
#
_entry.id   AF-A0A9D2JQ43-F1
#
_cell.length_a   1.000
_cell.length_b   1.000
_cell.length_c   1.000
_cell.angle_alpha   90.00
_cell.angle_beta   90.00
_cell.angle_gamma   90.00
#
_symmetry.space_group_name_H-M   'P 1'
#
loop_
_entity.id
_entity.type
_entity.pdbx_description
1 polymer ?
#
loop_
_entity_poly.entity_id
_entity_poly.type
_entity_poly.pdbx_seq_one_letter_code
_entity_poly.pdbx_strand_id
1 'polypeptide(L)'
;MTSLRKRTATIALSVAAVAMTAGGIATLSTVTADAEVTEIAPIAKYEFKDATNFGKDSMGNYNMSYRNAWQAGGTGPLLDKGTLIDGGGVQFAGEFCVAQDANNNIFEDVTAFTLAFEIKTETATVDWAHYIGVGNGNKDMAVIAVPGSADARFVALNTENDKLCTNEQGGVDKCWGAAPMPGIGSSEFAKVIISAQPGGQLKVYVNGTEVTSEEKLPADLPDDWSPYDQNCTFSIGANYNGAAAYTSTGSIKNVVFYDFAMDAACAAAYNTNGKVTPADVAGMKTITGLSVTDESFGENEPTKGALFAGMSAEDMLKQMNEATATVALSDSTTATAPVVWTSVTETDGTYYANGTVDTTKLGYANVYGNAVSYALEVAEIEGISEPQFAGEVTKGELLDSMTEEEMLALINTASVTVTLPDQSEETVTVTFSRIEAEMGVYTAYADVVMSGATVGTVKVVVEVTETNEGDMQELLPVAKYEFEDASNPGKDSMGNYNLGLVAKEGGDISNPWNTGTVEDGVLYLDGTDMLACTALNDVGDNLNNGFTLNFQYRQDGAQPGAWAVPVGFGFNDWNVTVVCSFRVEGGYTHLRVAGHGGVAEGDGNTFYGPVVVQDGTDKMHNVTLSVRPGEKFNVYADGVLAYSTDCPADWNVSNSNMAFSIGGECVWGNGYNPFKGWVDNVSIYNFALTLDQSNAYWEKGKLTVGDMNGEIITSISSTPVFEGGEVTNGNLTDRLTDTQAVRRVNPATVDALFENEDSVTLNVTWKRLEKAGDGKWYIVGVVDTSDLGYATILTGEQEVRQEVTVERAAREVIVDSQIKNGTVTADKEEAYLGDTVTFTVTPAEGYEIASVTVNGAALTAGADGKYTYTVEGIEDIEVSAAFRATSSGGGDSQGGTQEPGNNTGLWIGIGVGAAVIVAAAVVAVVLIKKKNANRK
;
A
#
# COMPACT_ATOMS: atom_id res chain seq x y z
N MET A 1 27.07 53.40 -4.08
CA MET A 1 26.21 54.60 -4.16
C MET A 1 25.22 54.43 -5.31
N THR A 2 24.01 53.97 -5.02
CA THR A 2 22.74 54.52 -5.54
C THR A 2 21.61 53.82 -4.81
N SER A 3 20.75 54.63 -4.21
CA SER A 3 19.68 54.26 -3.28
C SER A 3 18.55 53.49 -3.95
N LEU A 4 18.11 52.39 -3.33
CA LEU A 4 16.71 51.97 -3.42
C LEU A 4 16.11 51.92 -2.01
N ARG A 5 14.98 52.62 -1.89
CA ARG A 5 14.26 52.92 -0.66
C ARG A 5 13.66 51.62 -0.10
N LYS A 6 14.15 51.17 1.06
CA LYS A 6 13.42 50.25 1.94
C LYS A 6 12.10 50.92 2.33
N ARG A 7 10.97 50.34 1.93
CA ARG A 7 9.65 50.67 2.46
C ARG A 7 9.45 49.84 3.72
N THR A 8 9.62 50.45 4.87
CA THR A 8 9.20 49.90 6.16
C THR A 8 7.67 49.83 6.16
N ALA A 9 7.11 48.65 5.95
CA ALA A 9 5.70 48.37 6.19
C ALA A 9 5.61 47.61 7.52
N THR A 10 5.50 48.34 8.62
CA THR A 10 5.14 47.77 9.92
C THR A 10 3.65 47.40 9.85
N ILE A 11 3.36 46.14 9.56
CA ILE A 11 2.04 45.56 9.80
C ILE A 11 2.14 44.81 11.12
N ALA A 12 1.68 45.44 12.21
CA ALA A 12 1.44 44.74 13.46
C ALA A 12 0.17 43.89 13.28
N LEU A 13 0.34 42.61 12.92
CA LEU A 13 -0.76 41.63 12.94
C LEU A 13 -0.91 41.12 14.37
N SER A 14 -1.85 41.68 15.12
CA SER A 14 -2.28 41.11 16.41
C SER A 14 -3.12 39.86 16.13
N VAL A 15 -2.56 38.67 16.33
CA VAL A 15 -3.32 37.42 16.30
C VAL A 15 -4.05 37.28 17.65
N ALA A 16 -5.28 37.76 17.69
CA ALA A 16 -6.26 37.35 18.70
C ALA A 16 -7.12 36.25 18.07
N ALA A 17 -6.94 35.00 18.51
CA ALA A 17 -7.84 33.93 18.14
C ALA A 17 -9.16 34.06 18.93
N VAL A 18 -10.26 33.88 18.20
CA VAL A 18 -11.69 33.78 18.62
C VAL A 18 -12.47 35.11 18.73
N ALA A 19 -12.99 35.57 17.60
CA ALA A 19 -14.43 35.80 17.41
C ALA A 19 -14.72 36.06 15.91
N MET A 20 -15.34 35.10 15.23
CA MET A 20 -15.92 35.33 13.91
C MET A 20 -17.19 36.16 14.01
N THR A 21 -17.39 36.99 12.97
CA THR A 21 -18.60 37.72 12.54
C THR A 21 -18.86 39.11 13.15
N ALA A 22 -18.71 40.17 12.34
CA ALA A 22 -19.86 40.76 11.62
C ALA A 22 -19.47 42.07 10.90
N GLY A 23 -19.70 42.09 9.58
CA GLY A 23 -19.83 43.30 8.79
C GLY A 23 -21.10 43.19 7.94
N GLY A 24 -22.27 43.41 8.55
CA GLY A 24 -23.56 43.37 7.87
C GLY A 24 -24.70 43.75 8.82
N ILE A 25 -25.26 44.93 8.60
CA ILE A 25 -26.25 45.61 9.43
C ILE A 25 -27.57 44.81 9.49
N ALA A 26 -27.99 44.38 10.69
CA ALA A 26 -29.39 44.18 11.05
C ALA A 26 -29.56 44.21 12.58
N THR A 27 -30.45 45.06 13.05
CA THR A 27 -30.89 45.19 14.44
C THR A 27 -31.58 43.93 14.95
N LEU A 28 -31.22 43.40 16.14
CA LEU A 28 -32.19 42.84 17.11
C LEU A 28 -31.53 42.52 18.48
N SER A 29 -32.15 43.03 19.54
CA SER A 29 -32.25 42.52 20.94
C SER A 29 -31.00 42.04 21.70
N THR A 30 -30.72 42.79 22.78
CA THR A 30 -29.82 42.50 23.90
C THR A 30 -30.10 41.15 24.58
N VAL A 31 -29.07 40.31 24.66
CA VAL A 31 -28.87 39.34 25.74
C VAL A 31 -27.40 39.44 26.15
N THR A 32 -27.15 40.00 27.32
CA THR A 32 -25.84 40.02 27.98
C THR A 32 -25.54 38.62 28.49
N ALA A 33 -24.65 37.91 27.80
CA ALA A 33 -23.91 36.79 28.39
C ALA A 33 -22.64 37.38 29.00
N ASP A 34 -22.42 37.14 30.29
CA ASP A 34 -21.15 37.43 30.97
C ASP A 34 -20.03 36.71 30.20
N ALA A 35 -19.15 37.48 29.55
CA ALA A 35 -17.93 36.92 29.01
C ALA A 35 -17.08 36.46 30.19
N GLU A 36 -16.83 35.16 30.32
CA GLU A 36 -15.87 34.66 31.29
C GLU A 36 -14.52 35.36 31.07
N VAL A 37 -14.12 36.19 32.02
CA VAL A 37 -12.84 36.89 31.96
C VAL A 37 -11.72 35.85 31.99
N THR A 38 -10.84 35.90 30.98
CA THR A 38 -9.69 34.99 30.81
C THR A 38 -8.75 35.09 32.01
N GLU A 39 -8.53 33.97 32.70
CA GLU A 39 -7.56 33.84 33.79
C GLU A 39 -6.14 34.04 33.25
N ILE A 40 -5.30 34.77 33.99
CA ILE A 40 -3.85 34.76 33.76
C ILE A 40 -3.38 33.35 34.14
N ALA A 41 -2.80 32.62 33.18
CA ALA A 41 -2.45 31.23 33.39
C ALA A 41 -1.36 31.09 34.48
N PRO A 42 -1.54 30.20 35.48
CA PRO A 42 -0.45 29.84 36.38
C PRO A 42 0.59 28.99 35.63
N ILE A 43 1.82 28.98 36.13
CA ILE A 43 2.90 28.15 35.58
C ILE A 43 2.87 26.70 36.07
N ALA A 44 2.28 26.47 37.25
CA ALA A 44 2.02 25.14 37.81
C ALA A 44 0.77 25.15 38.69
N LYS A 45 0.02 24.05 38.71
CA LYS A 45 -1.19 23.88 39.52
C LYS A 45 -1.34 22.43 39.99
N TYR A 46 -1.29 22.21 41.29
CA TYR A 46 -1.55 20.90 41.91
C TYR A 46 -2.91 20.90 42.60
N GLU A 47 -3.86 20.22 41.96
CA GLU A 47 -5.26 20.15 42.43
C GLU A 47 -5.52 18.91 43.30
N PHE A 48 -4.62 17.92 43.27
CA PHE A 48 -4.74 16.66 44.02
C PHE A 48 -6.09 15.98 43.80
N LYS A 49 -6.52 15.83 42.54
CA LYS A 49 -7.79 15.17 42.17
C LYS A 49 -7.62 13.67 41.87
N ASP A 50 -6.38 13.24 41.64
CA ASP A 50 -6.03 11.86 41.30
C ASP A 50 -5.35 11.18 42.50
N ALA A 51 -6.06 10.27 43.15
CA ALA A 51 -5.54 9.52 44.29
C ALA A 51 -4.39 8.56 43.93
N THR A 52 -4.17 8.28 42.64
CA THR A 52 -3.05 7.46 42.17
C THR A 52 -1.81 8.28 41.87
N ASN A 53 -1.95 9.61 41.73
CA ASN A 53 -0.85 10.51 41.43
C ASN A 53 -1.10 11.90 42.03
N PHE A 54 -0.79 12.05 43.32
CA PHE A 54 -0.89 13.34 44.01
C PHE A 54 0.14 14.38 43.52
N GLY A 55 1.18 13.96 42.81
CA GLY A 55 2.22 14.85 42.29
C GLY A 55 1.91 15.49 40.93
N LYS A 56 0.76 15.20 40.33
CA LYS A 56 0.41 15.70 38.99
C LYS A 56 0.21 17.22 38.97
N ASP A 57 0.94 17.89 38.09
CA ASP A 57 0.72 19.28 37.71
C ASP A 57 -0.33 19.35 36.58
N SER A 58 -1.42 20.07 36.81
CA SER A 58 -2.49 20.28 35.84
C SER A 58 -2.05 21.17 34.66
N MET A 59 -0.95 21.94 34.80
CA MET A 59 -0.36 22.71 33.70
C MET A 59 0.60 21.88 32.84
N GLY A 60 1.01 20.70 33.34
CA GLY A 60 1.84 19.72 32.62
C GLY A 60 3.34 20.00 32.66
N ASN A 61 3.80 21.03 33.35
CA ASN A 61 5.19 21.48 33.32
C ASN A 61 6.01 20.86 34.47
N TYR A 62 5.45 20.82 35.68
CA TYR A 62 6.22 20.55 36.90
C TYR A 62 5.67 19.38 37.74
N ASN A 63 5.55 18.19 37.15
CA ASN A 63 5.12 17.02 37.93
C ASN A 63 6.09 16.71 39.10
N MET A 64 5.53 16.28 40.23
CA MET A 64 6.27 15.85 41.42
C MET A 64 6.26 14.33 41.57
N SER A 65 7.31 13.80 42.17
CA SER A 65 7.49 12.37 42.43
C SER A 65 7.46 12.06 43.92
N TYR A 66 6.95 10.87 44.28
CA TYR A 66 7.02 10.38 45.66
C TYR A 66 8.46 10.16 46.11
N ARG A 67 8.77 10.48 47.37
CA ARG A 67 10.14 10.43 47.90
C ARG A 67 10.30 9.44 49.05
N ASN A 68 11.47 8.85 49.14
CA ASN A 68 11.86 8.01 50.27
C ASN A 68 12.15 8.86 51.51
N ALA A 69 11.72 8.38 52.67
CA ALA A 69 12.05 8.96 53.96
C ALA A 69 13.58 9.02 54.14
N TRP A 70 14.05 10.01 54.88
CA TRP A 70 15.44 10.06 55.32
C TRP A 70 15.67 9.04 56.44
N GLN A 71 16.78 8.31 56.36
CA GLN A 71 17.24 7.43 57.43
C GLN A 71 18.76 7.56 57.59
N ALA A 72 19.27 7.49 58.82
CA ALA A 72 20.71 7.56 59.06
C ALA A 72 21.45 6.48 58.24
N GLY A 73 22.31 6.92 57.31
CA GLY A 73 23.10 6.04 56.44
C GLY A 73 22.46 5.63 55.11
N GLY A 74 21.29 6.18 54.72
CA GLY A 74 20.66 5.89 53.43
C GLY A 74 19.25 6.47 53.27
N THR A 75 18.45 5.86 52.38
CA THR A 75 17.03 6.18 52.22
C THR A 75 16.16 5.12 52.89
N GLY A 76 15.13 5.58 53.60
CA GLY A 76 14.12 4.78 54.26
C GLY A 76 12.94 4.41 53.33
N PRO A 77 11.78 4.02 53.87
CA PRO A 77 10.62 3.62 53.06
C PRO A 77 10.09 4.76 52.18
N LEU A 78 9.41 4.41 51.09
CA LEU A 78 8.71 5.38 50.23
C LEU A 78 7.55 6.02 51.01
N LEU A 79 7.40 7.35 50.88
CA LEU A 79 6.33 8.12 51.52
C LEU A 79 5.22 8.42 50.51
N ASP A 80 4.35 7.44 50.27
CA ASP A 80 3.30 7.49 49.23
C ASP A 80 1.87 7.49 49.79
N LYS A 81 1.69 7.57 51.11
CA LYS A 81 0.38 7.39 51.77
C LYS A 81 -0.37 8.71 52.01
N GLY A 82 -0.89 9.27 50.92
CA GLY A 82 -1.83 10.39 50.95
C GLY A 82 -3.29 9.92 50.89
N THR A 83 -4.20 10.65 51.54
CA THR A 83 -5.65 10.41 51.44
C THR A 83 -6.32 11.59 50.74
N LEU A 84 -7.10 11.30 49.70
CA LEU A 84 -7.83 12.31 48.92
C LEU A 84 -8.88 13.00 49.79
N ILE A 85 -8.97 14.32 49.69
CA ILE A 85 -9.98 15.14 50.38
C ILE A 85 -11.10 15.49 49.39
N ASP A 86 -12.34 15.53 49.88
CA ASP A 86 -13.51 15.92 49.09
C ASP A 86 -13.34 17.33 48.48
N GLY A 87 -13.61 17.46 47.18
CA GLY A 87 -13.36 18.68 46.39
C GLY A 87 -11.91 18.89 45.91
N GLY A 88 -10.99 17.94 46.15
CA GLY A 88 -9.58 18.02 45.77
C GLY A 88 -8.70 18.41 46.96
N GLY A 89 -7.55 17.74 47.08
CA GLY A 89 -6.60 17.91 48.19
C GLY A 89 -6.02 16.60 48.68
N VAL A 90 -4.94 16.69 49.45
CA VAL A 90 -4.29 15.55 50.09
C VAL A 90 -4.20 15.75 51.60
N GLN A 91 -4.69 14.77 52.35
CA GLN A 91 -4.42 14.62 53.77
C GLN A 91 -3.26 13.64 53.95
N PHE A 92 -2.33 13.97 54.83
CA PHE A 92 -1.15 13.17 55.13
C PHE A 92 -0.91 13.08 56.63
N ALA A 93 -0.35 11.95 57.07
CA ALA A 93 -0.13 11.62 58.48
C ALA A 93 1.30 11.12 58.75
N GLY A 94 2.30 11.86 58.25
CA GLY A 94 3.72 11.54 58.40
C GLY A 94 4.28 10.51 57.42
N GLU A 95 3.44 9.91 56.56
CA GLU A 95 3.84 8.88 55.59
C GLU A 95 3.72 9.32 54.12
N PHE A 96 3.77 10.63 53.86
CA PHE A 96 3.60 11.20 52.51
C PHE A 96 4.65 12.27 52.22
N CYS A 97 5.29 12.18 51.06
CA CYS A 97 6.12 13.22 50.51
C CYS A 97 6.10 13.16 48.98
N VAL A 98 5.74 14.28 48.35
CA VAL A 98 5.97 14.52 46.92
C VAL A 98 6.92 15.71 46.77
N ALA A 99 7.88 15.61 45.85
CA ALA A 99 8.79 16.71 45.55
C ALA A 99 9.12 16.77 44.06
N GLN A 100 9.36 17.97 43.54
CA GLN A 100 9.86 18.18 42.18
C GLN A 100 11.22 17.50 41.99
N ASP A 101 11.54 17.11 40.75
CA ASP A 101 12.87 16.58 40.42
C ASP A 101 13.90 17.71 40.30
N ALA A 102 15.18 17.41 40.57
CA ALA A 102 16.26 18.40 40.52
C ALA A 102 16.35 19.10 39.16
N ASN A 103 16.13 18.36 38.07
CA ASN A 103 16.17 18.86 36.69
C ASN A 103 14.82 19.45 36.23
N ASN A 104 13.82 19.53 37.12
CA ASN A 104 12.51 20.09 36.84
C ASN A 104 12.03 20.92 38.04
N ASN A 105 12.91 21.79 38.52
CA ASN A 105 12.69 22.66 39.68
C ASN A 105 12.12 24.00 39.19
N ILE A 106 10.90 24.31 39.60
CA ILE A 106 10.18 25.52 39.16
C ILE A 106 10.93 26.82 39.47
N PHE A 107 11.76 26.82 40.50
CA PHE A 107 12.52 28.01 40.91
C PHE A 107 13.74 28.29 40.03
N GLU A 108 14.12 27.38 39.12
CA GLU A 108 15.14 27.62 38.09
C GLU A 108 14.61 28.51 36.96
N ASP A 109 13.29 28.46 36.74
CA ASP A 109 12.63 29.06 35.59
C ASP A 109 12.03 30.44 35.89
N VAL A 110 11.92 30.80 37.18
CA VAL A 110 11.31 32.07 37.59
C VAL A 110 12.31 32.98 38.30
N THR A 111 12.16 34.28 38.06
CA THR A 111 12.88 35.32 38.81
C THR A 111 12.02 35.89 39.93
N ALA A 112 10.77 36.25 39.65
CA ALA A 112 9.75 36.56 40.66
C ALA A 112 8.67 35.48 40.64
N PHE A 113 7.98 35.27 41.76
CA PHE A 113 6.89 34.28 41.79
C PHE A 113 5.86 34.55 42.88
N THR A 114 4.72 33.87 42.75
CA THR A 114 3.75 33.72 43.82
C THR A 114 3.38 32.26 44.00
N LEU A 115 3.46 31.76 45.23
CA LEU A 115 2.97 30.46 45.66
C LEU A 115 1.70 30.65 46.49
N ALA A 116 0.57 30.18 45.98
CA ALA A 116 -0.70 30.19 46.68
C ALA A 116 -1.16 28.76 47.00
N PHE A 117 -1.69 28.53 48.19
CA PHE A 117 -2.20 27.21 48.60
C PHE A 117 -3.19 27.33 49.76
N GLU A 118 -3.94 26.25 49.99
CA GLU A 118 -4.79 26.10 51.16
C GLU A 118 -4.22 25.01 52.08
N ILE A 119 -4.09 25.34 53.37
CA ILE A 119 -3.51 24.42 54.35
C ILE A 119 -4.35 24.31 55.61
N LYS A 120 -4.45 23.10 56.15
CA LYS A 120 -4.93 22.80 57.50
C LYS A 120 -3.86 21.97 58.20
N THR A 121 -3.42 22.42 59.36
CA THR A 121 -2.27 21.84 60.08
C THR A 121 -2.74 21.00 61.26
N GLU A 122 -2.01 19.95 61.64
CA GLU A 122 -2.28 19.20 62.87
C GLU A 122 -1.08 19.27 63.81
N THR A 123 -1.31 19.07 65.12
CA THR A 123 -0.29 19.24 66.16
C THR A 123 0.94 18.37 65.89
N ALA A 124 2.12 19.00 65.83
CA ALA A 124 3.39 18.30 65.72
C ALA A 124 3.67 17.56 67.04
N THR A 125 3.57 16.23 67.03
CA THR A 125 3.52 15.44 68.28
C THR A 125 4.88 15.21 68.93
N VAL A 126 6.01 15.33 68.20
CA VAL A 126 7.36 15.13 68.77
C VAL A 126 8.55 15.84 68.08
N ASP A 127 8.51 16.12 66.76
CA ASP A 127 9.65 16.65 65.98
C ASP A 127 9.27 17.83 65.07
N TRP A 128 10.24 18.42 64.35
CA TRP A 128 9.99 19.41 63.30
C TRP A 128 9.17 18.80 62.16
N ALA A 129 8.22 19.57 61.62
CA ALA A 129 7.34 19.14 60.55
C ALA A 129 7.37 20.15 59.38
N HIS A 130 7.60 19.67 58.16
CA HIS A 130 7.57 20.45 56.92
C HIS A 130 6.29 20.15 56.15
N TYR A 131 5.45 21.16 55.95
CA TYR A 131 4.18 20.99 55.24
C TYR A 131 4.32 21.22 53.75
N ILE A 132 4.94 22.34 53.35
CA ILE A 132 5.05 22.78 51.96
C ILE A 132 6.17 23.81 51.80
N GLY A 133 6.95 23.68 50.74
CA GLY A 133 7.98 24.66 50.37
C GLY A 133 9.32 24.03 50.01
N VAL A 134 10.36 24.86 50.02
CA VAL A 134 11.76 24.47 49.79
C VAL A 134 12.52 24.60 51.10
N GLY A 135 13.40 23.64 51.42
CA GLY A 135 14.23 23.78 52.61
C GLY A 135 15.68 23.35 52.44
N ASN A 136 16.58 24.33 52.53
CA ASN A 136 18.00 24.18 52.84
C ASN A 136 18.44 25.35 53.73
N GLY A 137 19.24 25.07 54.76
CA GLY A 137 19.52 25.99 55.87
C GLY A 137 20.04 27.41 55.52
N ASN A 138 20.49 27.68 54.28
CA ASN A 138 20.91 29.01 53.82
C ASN A 138 19.86 29.77 52.98
N LYS A 139 18.84 29.11 52.43
CA LYS A 139 17.77 29.68 51.58
C LYS A 139 16.48 28.88 51.72
N ASP A 140 15.86 28.96 52.91
CA ASP A 140 14.59 28.28 53.18
C ASP A 140 13.41 29.14 52.68
N MET A 141 12.35 28.49 52.19
CA MET A 141 11.00 29.06 52.04
C MET A 141 9.98 27.95 52.25
N ALA A 142 9.58 27.73 53.51
CA ALA A 142 8.68 26.62 53.84
C ALA A 142 7.76 26.88 55.02
N VAL A 143 6.51 26.42 54.91
CA VAL A 143 5.59 26.35 56.06
C VAL A 143 5.95 25.14 56.92
N ILE A 144 6.29 25.42 58.17
CA ILE A 144 6.77 24.40 59.12
C ILE A 144 6.01 24.45 60.45
N ALA A 145 6.13 23.39 61.25
CA ALA A 145 5.82 23.41 62.67
C ALA A 145 7.02 22.97 63.49
N VAL A 146 7.13 23.54 64.70
CA VAL A 146 8.17 23.21 65.68
C VAL A 146 7.64 22.23 66.73
N PRO A 147 8.52 21.44 67.37
CA PRO A 147 8.12 20.47 68.38
C PRO A 147 7.24 21.08 69.49
N GLY A 148 6.09 20.45 69.78
CA GLY A 148 5.20 20.86 70.87
C GLY A 148 4.32 22.09 70.60
N SER A 149 4.29 22.62 69.38
CA SER A 149 3.36 23.69 68.96
C SER A 149 2.03 23.11 68.51
N ALA A 150 0.91 23.65 69.01
CA ALA A 150 -0.44 23.28 68.56
C ALA A 150 -0.74 23.79 67.13
N ASP A 151 -0.13 24.92 66.76
CA ASP A 151 -0.30 25.59 65.47
C ASP A 151 1.03 25.64 64.71
N ALA A 152 0.96 25.59 63.37
CA ALA A 152 2.13 25.78 62.53
C ALA A 152 2.77 27.16 62.73
N ARG A 153 4.09 27.22 62.64
CA ARG A 153 4.88 28.44 62.84
C ARG A 153 5.67 28.74 61.58
N PHE A 154 5.32 29.86 60.97
CA PHE A 154 6.14 30.62 60.02
C PHE A 154 6.53 29.90 58.70
N VAL A 155 6.79 30.75 57.71
CA VAL A 155 7.52 30.45 56.47
C VAL A 155 9.00 30.63 56.81
N ALA A 156 9.81 29.59 57.05
CA ALA A 156 11.24 29.80 57.29
C ALA A 156 11.85 30.48 56.06
N LEU A 157 12.38 31.70 56.21
CA LEU A 157 12.93 32.52 55.13
C LEU A 157 14.38 32.89 55.44
N ASN A 158 15.31 32.52 54.57
CA ASN A 158 16.70 32.91 54.68
C ASN A 158 17.13 33.69 53.43
N THR A 159 17.52 34.96 53.59
CA THR A 159 17.86 35.92 52.51
C THR A 159 19.36 36.20 52.44
N GLU A 160 20.17 35.14 52.55
CA GLU A 160 21.64 35.11 52.43
C GLU A 160 22.50 35.86 53.47
N ASN A 161 22.10 37.01 54.04
CA ASN A 161 22.95 37.74 55.02
C ASN A 161 22.24 38.33 56.24
N ASP A 162 20.92 38.47 56.22
CA ASP A 162 20.11 38.68 57.42
C ASP A 162 19.19 37.47 57.57
N LYS A 163 19.31 36.80 58.71
CA LYS A 163 18.37 35.74 59.05
C LYS A 163 17.02 36.41 59.29
N LEU A 164 16.11 36.38 58.33
CA LEU A 164 14.67 36.57 58.56
C LEU A 164 14.07 35.35 59.31
N CYS A 165 14.85 34.79 60.23
CA CYS A 165 14.30 34.15 61.40
C CYS A 165 13.80 35.27 62.30
N THR A 166 12.70 35.02 62.95
CA THR A 166 12.05 35.98 63.83
C THR A 166 12.84 36.22 65.15
N ASN A 167 14.13 36.60 65.16
CA ASN A 167 14.82 37.44 66.18
C ASN A 167 16.32 37.77 65.86
N GLU A 168 16.81 38.84 66.48
CA GLU A 168 17.99 39.69 66.15
C GLU A 168 19.43 39.10 66.19
N GLN A 169 19.70 37.81 66.41
CA GLN A 169 21.12 37.37 66.45
C GLN A 169 21.33 35.93 65.96
N GLY A 170 21.72 35.79 64.68
CA GLY A 170 22.61 34.76 64.13
C GLY A 170 22.51 33.33 64.67
N GLY A 171 21.69 32.46 64.05
CA GLY A 171 21.74 31.00 64.25
C GLY A 171 20.42 30.32 63.89
N VAL A 172 20.45 29.19 63.17
CA VAL A 172 19.25 28.37 62.89
C VAL A 172 18.65 27.80 64.20
N ASP A 173 19.43 27.78 65.28
CA ASP A 173 19.03 27.33 66.62
C ASP A 173 18.01 28.23 67.36
N LYS A 174 17.55 29.38 66.82
CA LYS A 174 16.74 30.35 67.60
C LYS A 174 15.49 30.95 66.94
N CYS A 175 14.82 30.25 66.04
CA CYS A 175 13.38 30.45 65.73
C CYS A 175 12.42 30.30 66.96
N TRP A 176 12.97 30.09 68.16
CA TRP A 176 12.35 29.50 69.35
C TRP A 176 11.54 30.49 70.23
N GLY A 177 11.11 31.63 69.68
CA GLY A 177 10.35 32.66 70.42
C GLY A 177 9.30 33.42 69.60
N ALA A 178 9.12 33.10 68.32
CA ALA A 178 8.22 33.81 67.44
C ALA A 178 6.75 33.40 67.66
N ALA A 179 5.84 34.38 67.61
CA ALA A 179 4.41 34.11 67.61
C ALA A 179 4.01 33.29 66.36
N PRO A 180 3.06 32.34 66.48
CA PRO A 180 2.52 31.63 65.32
C PRO A 180 1.92 32.62 64.31
N MET A 181 1.94 32.27 63.02
CA MET A 181 1.26 33.08 62.00
C MET A 181 -0.24 33.08 62.29
N PRO A 182 -0.87 34.26 62.46
CA PRO A 182 -2.29 34.32 62.79
C PRO A 182 -3.12 33.77 61.62
N GLY A 183 -4.06 32.87 61.93
CA GLY A 183 -5.04 32.36 60.96
C GLY A 183 -4.73 31.01 60.32
N ILE A 184 -3.58 30.37 60.61
CA ILE A 184 -3.27 28.99 60.23
C ILE A 184 -3.41 28.08 61.45
N GLY A 185 -4.16 26.99 61.33
CA GLY A 185 -4.39 26.07 62.44
C GLY A 185 -5.05 24.77 62.01
N SER A 186 -5.66 24.07 62.97
CA SER A 186 -6.28 22.76 62.75
C SER A 186 -7.80 22.80 62.53
N SER A 187 -8.44 23.96 62.71
CA SER A 187 -9.90 24.08 62.67
C SER A 187 -10.47 24.22 61.26
N GLU A 188 -9.86 25.05 60.41
CA GLU A 188 -10.31 25.36 59.05
C GLU A 188 -9.11 25.48 58.10
N PHE A 189 -9.36 25.37 56.79
CA PHE A 189 -8.32 25.64 55.79
C PHE A 189 -8.00 27.13 55.75
N ALA A 190 -6.72 27.46 55.89
CA ALA A 190 -6.21 28.81 55.67
C ALA A 190 -5.71 28.96 54.24
N LYS A 191 -6.13 30.03 53.56
CA LYS A 191 -5.54 30.43 52.27
C LYS A 191 -4.25 31.19 52.54
N VAL A 192 -3.15 30.70 52.01
CA VAL A 192 -1.82 31.30 52.16
C VAL A 192 -1.30 31.68 50.79
N ILE A 193 -0.81 32.91 50.65
CA ILE A 193 -0.16 33.42 49.45
C ILE A 193 1.23 33.93 49.86
N ILE A 194 2.27 33.38 49.25
CA ILE A 194 3.66 33.82 49.40
C ILE A 194 4.07 34.43 48.07
N SER A 195 4.31 35.74 48.05
CA SER A 195 4.66 36.50 46.86
C SER A 195 6.08 37.06 47.03
N ALA A 196 6.98 36.81 46.08
CA ALA A 196 8.38 37.20 46.19
C ALA A 196 8.88 37.91 44.93
N GLN A 197 9.31 39.15 45.11
CA GLN A 197 9.91 39.99 44.07
C GLN A 197 11.39 40.29 44.43
N PRO A 198 12.38 39.69 43.75
CA PRO A 198 13.77 40.12 43.89
C PRO A 198 13.93 41.60 43.52
N GLY A 199 14.77 42.31 44.27
CA GLY A 199 14.91 43.78 44.20
C GLY A 199 13.72 44.55 44.76
N GLY A 200 12.71 43.84 45.27
CA GLY A 200 11.49 44.36 45.85
C GLY A 200 11.23 43.72 47.21
N GLN A 201 10.03 43.14 47.37
CA GLN A 201 9.59 42.60 48.65
C GLN A 201 9.10 41.16 48.55
N LEU A 202 9.31 40.40 49.62
CA LEU A 202 8.57 39.21 49.95
C LEU A 202 7.38 39.56 50.85
N LYS A 203 6.20 39.13 50.44
CA LYS A 203 4.93 39.37 51.13
C LYS A 203 4.21 38.05 51.39
N VAL A 204 3.54 37.98 52.53
CA VAL A 204 2.71 36.83 52.91
C VAL A 204 1.31 37.31 53.22
N TYR A 205 0.31 36.66 52.65
CA TYR A 205 -1.09 36.91 52.92
C TYR A 205 -1.74 35.66 53.50
N VAL A 206 -2.52 35.82 54.57
CA VAL A 206 -3.31 34.75 55.17
C VAL A 206 -4.78 35.16 55.15
N ASN A 207 -5.63 34.36 54.51
CA ASN A 207 -7.05 34.63 54.33
C ASN A 207 -7.33 36.04 53.77
N GLY A 208 -6.49 36.49 52.84
CA GLY A 208 -6.59 37.79 52.16
C GLY A 208 -6.07 38.98 52.96
N THR A 209 -5.54 38.77 54.16
CA THR A 209 -4.93 39.81 54.98
C THR A 209 -3.41 39.73 54.89
N GLU A 210 -2.74 40.85 54.60
CA GLU A 210 -1.29 40.92 54.60
C GLU A 210 -0.74 40.71 56.02
N VAL A 211 0.21 39.80 56.16
CA VAL A 211 0.89 39.54 57.42
C VAL A 211 1.96 40.61 57.60
N THR A 212 1.71 41.54 58.54
CA THR A 212 2.67 42.57 58.94
C THR A 212 3.26 42.26 60.30
N SER A 213 4.57 42.47 60.45
CA SER A 213 5.25 42.38 61.75
C SER A 213 6.34 43.45 61.84
N GLU A 214 6.51 44.04 63.03
CA GLU A 214 7.25 45.30 63.23
C GLU A 214 8.69 45.34 62.67
N GLU A 215 9.32 44.21 62.32
CA GLU A 215 10.70 44.17 61.82
C GLU A 215 10.97 43.12 60.71
N LYS A 216 9.96 42.42 60.16
CA LYS A 216 10.23 41.15 59.43
C LYS A 216 9.37 40.84 58.20
N LEU A 217 8.15 41.35 58.12
CA LEU A 217 7.28 41.18 56.95
C LEU A 217 6.46 42.47 56.73
N PRO A 218 6.36 42.98 55.49
CA PRO A 218 7.04 42.49 54.28
C PRO A 218 8.57 42.62 54.39
N ALA A 219 9.30 41.74 53.72
CA ALA A 219 10.76 41.69 53.78
C ALA A 219 11.37 42.17 52.47
N ASP A 220 12.39 43.03 52.51
CA ASP A 220 13.09 43.45 51.31
C ASP A 220 14.01 42.32 50.80
N LEU A 221 14.01 42.09 49.48
CA LEU A 221 14.80 41.04 48.82
C LEU A 221 15.93 41.64 47.98
N PRO A 222 17.15 41.09 48.05
CA PRO A 222 18.20 41.40 47.06
C PRO A 222 17.74 41.15 45.61
N ASP A 223 18.36 41.86 44.66
CA ASP A 223 18.07 41.72 43.22
C ASP A 223 18.34 40.29 42.70
N ASP A 224 19.30 39.59 43.28
CA ASP A 224 19.74 38.24 42.92
C ASP A 224 19.16 37.14 43.82
N TRP A 225 18.18 37.48 44.67
CA TRP A 225 17.55 36.51 45.55
C TRP A 225 16.74 35.48 44.75
N SER A 226 16.93 34.19 45.08
CA SER A 226 16.13 33.08 44.56
C SER A 226 16.10 31.95 45.60
N PRO A 227 14.96 31.25 45.78
CA PRO A 227 14.88 30.06 46.61
C PRO A 227 15.41 28.79 45.89
N TYR A 228 15.91 28.92 44.66
CA TYR A 228 16.45 27.80 43.90
C TYR A 228 17.69 27.18 44.58
N ASP A 229 17.65 25.86 44.71
CA ASP A 229 18.78 25.00 45.05
C ASP A 229 18.62 23.70 44.26
N GLN A 230 19.69 23.26 43.60
CA GLN A 230 19.67 22.05 42.77
C GLN A 230 19.34 20.77 43.55
N ASN A 231 19.58 20.74 44.87
CA ASN A 231 19.39 19.56 45.72
C ASN A 231 18.14 19.66 46.60
N CYS A 232 17.67 20.88 46.86
CA CYS A 232 16.47 21.15 47.64
C CYS A 232 15.35 21.68 46.76
N THR A 233 14.44 20.79 46.37
CA THR A 233 13.34 21.11 45.47
C THR A 233 12.04 21.38 46.24
N PHE A 234 11.06 21.98 45.55
CA PHE A 234 9.73 22.18 46.11
C PHE A 234 9.12 20.85 46.55
N SER A 235 8.66 20.78 47.79
CA SER A 235 8.18 19.55 48.40
C SER A 235 6.96 19.80 49.29
N ILE A 236 6.09 18.79 49.35
CA ILE A 236 4.86 18.76 50.16
C ILE A 236 4.89 17.53 51.06
N GLY A 237 4.53 17.70 52.33
CA GLY A 237 4.42 16.63 53.34
C GLY A 237 5.73 16.32 54.09
N ALA A 238 6.89 16.63 53.51
CA ALA A 238 8.20 16.54 54.16
C ALA A 238 9.20 17.46 53.45
N ASN A 239 10.30 17.81 54.12
CA ASN A 239 11.41 18.54 53.54
C ASN A 239 12.22 17.60 52.66
N TYR A 240 12.52 17.99 51.42
CA TYR A 240 13.30 17.18 50.51
C TYR A 240 14.68 17.79 50.19
N ASN A 241 15.73 17.06 50.53
CA ASN A 241 17.13 17.33 50.16
C ASN A 241 17.82 16.00 49.83
N GLY A 242 17.50 15.42 48.67
CA GLY A 242 17.91 14.05 48.29
C GLY A 242 17.19 12.92 49.04
N ALA A 243 16.68 13.16 50.25
CA ALA A 243 15.76 12.29 50.98
C ALA A 243 14.77 13.12 51.81
N ALA A 244 13.60 12.56 52.10
CA ALA A 244 12.49 13.26 52.77
C ALA A 244 12.63 13.25 54.31
N ALA A 245 12.96 14.38 54.91
CA ALA A 245 13.08 14.57 56.37
C ALA A 245 11.92 15.42 56.92
N TYR A 246 11.72 15.39 58.25
CA TYR A 246 10.74 16.25 58.93
C TYR A 246 9.31 16.10 58.40
N THR A 247 8.83 14.86 58.32
CA THR A 247 7.48 14.55 57.84
C THR A 247 6.41 15.23 58.68
N SER A 248 5.35 15.73 58.04
CA SER A 248 4.26 16.45 58.69
C SER A 248 2.95 15.66 58.70
N THR A 249 2.00 16.12 59.52
CA THR A 249 0.60 15.66 59.53
C THR A 249 -0.30 16.85 59.28
N GLY A 250 -1.16 16.78 58.26
CA GLY A 250 -2.01 17.89 57.86
C GLY A 250 -2.77 17.63 56.56
N SER A 251 -3.26 18.70 55.97
CA SER A 251 -4.01 18.68 54.70
C SER A 251 -3.65 19.88 53.85
N ILE A 252 -3.42 19.66 52.55
CA ILE A 252 -3.13 20.72 51.57
C ILE A 252 -4.03 20.54 50.34
N LYS A 253 -4.45 21.66 49.75
CA LYS A 253 -5.14 21.68 48.45
C LYS A 253 -4.86 22.98 47.69
N ASN A 254 -5.21 23.01 46.41
CA ASN A 254 -5.14 24.18 45.53
C ASN A 254 -3.77 24.87 45.52
N VAL A 255 -2.69 24.11 45.31
CA VAL A 255 -1.34 24.69 45.23
C VAL A 255 -1.14 25.26 43.82
N VAL A 256 -0.88 26.56 43.71
CA VAL A 256 -0.78 27.29 42.45
C VAL A 256 0.47 28.17 42.46
N PHE A 257 1.20 28.16 41.34
CA PHE A 257 2.35 29.02 41.09
C PHE A 257 2.08 30.03 39.98
N TYR A 258 2.48 31.26 40.22
CA TYR A 258 2.61 32.32 39.20
C TYR A 258 4.07 32.74 39.09
N ASP A 259 4.51 33.14 37.90
CA ASP A 259 5.85 33.65 37.56
C ASP A 259 6.01 35.16 37.81
N PHE A 260 5.16 35.73 38.66
CA PHE A 260 5.23 37.12 39.07
C PHE A 260 4.82 37.27 40.54
N ALA A 261 5.29 38.34 41.17
CA ALA A 261 4.93 38.68 42.53
C ALA A 261 3.61 39.46 42.57
N MET A 262 2.58 38.94 43.25
CA MET A 262 1.34 39.67 43.51
C MET A 262 1.55 40.85 44.47
N ASP A 263 0.88 41.97 44.19
CA ASP A 263 0.66 43.03 45.17
C ASP A 263 -0.56 42.73 46.07
N ALA A 264 -0.89 43.66 46.97
CA ALA A 264 -2.00 43.47 47.91
C ALA A 264 -3.38 43.40 47.23
N ALA A 265 -3.58 44.10 46.11
CA ALA A 265 -4.85 44.09 45.38
C ALA A 265 -5.03 42.76 44.65
N CYS A 266 -3.99 42.30 43.95
CA CYS A 266 -3.98 41.02 43.26
C CYS A 266 -4.12 39.84 44.23
N ALA A 267 -3.42 39.86 45.37
CA ALA A 267 -3.55 38.84 46.41
C ALA A 267 -4.96 38.80 47.03
N ALA A 268 -5.60 39.95 47.24
CA ALA A 268 -6.98 40.01 47.73
C ALA A 268 -7.99 39.47 46.70
N ALA A 269 -7.77 39.75 45.41
CA ALA A 269 -8.57 39.21 44.32
C ALA A 269 -8.44 37.67 44.24
N TYR A 270 -7.21 37.14 44.25
CA TYR A 270 -6.97 35.70 44.30
C TYR A 270 -7.62 35.05 45.53
N ASN A 271 -7.49 35.66 46.71
CA ASN A 271 -8.10 35.11 47.93
C ASN A 271 -9.63 34.97 47.80
N THR A 272 -10.28 35.90 47.09
CA THR A 272 -11.72 35.90 46.85
C THR A 272 -12.11 34.90 45.75
N ASN A 273 -11.39 34.92 44.63
CA ASN A 273 -11.83 34.29 43.38
C ASN A 273 -11.12 32.95 43.09
N GLY A 274 -9.99 32.66 43.75
CA GLY A 274 -9.15 31.49 43.50
C GLY A 274 -8.34 31.54 42.20
N LYS A 275 -8.38 32.67 41.48
CA LYS A 275 -7.71 32.91 40.20
C LYS A 275 -7.35 34.40 40.04
N VAL A 276 -6.43 34.70 39.13
CA VAL A 276 -6.02 36.07 38.77
C VAL A 276 -6.48 36.40 37.36
N THR A 277 -6.96 37.62 37.15
CA THR A 277 -7.35 38.15 35.83
C THR A 277 -6.50 39.37 35.45
N PRO A 278 -6.49 39.80 34.17
CA PRO A 278 -5.80 41.03 33.76
C PRO A 278 -6.21 42.29 34.54
N ALA A 279 -7.47 42.35 35.02
CA ALA A 279 -7.94 43.47 35.83
C ALA A 279 -7.29 43.50 37.23
N ASP A 280 -6.97 42.33 37.79
CA ASP A 280 -6.41 42.19 39.13
C ASP A 280 -4.94 42.64 39.21
N VAL A 281 -4.25 42.65 38.06
CA VAL A 281 -2.84 43.08 37.93
C VAL A 281 -2.70 44.48 37.30
N ALA A 282 -3.79 45.22 37.11
CA ALA A 282 -3.76 46.51 36.40
C ALA A 282 -2.90 47.59 37.09
N GLY A 283 -2.67 47.48 38.40
CA GLY A 283 -1.77 48.36 39.17
C GLY A 283 -0.30 47.93 39.15
N MET A 284 0.00 46.78 38.58
CA MET A 284 1.32 46.17 38.56
C MET A 284 2.01 46.41 37.21
N LYS A 285 3.33 46.21 37.17
CA LYS A 285 4.07 46.19 35.91
C LYS A 285 3.80 44.86 35.19
N THR A 286 3.14 44.93 34.05
CA THR A 286 2.73 43.77 33.23
C THR A 286 3.36 43.78 31.83
N ILE A 287 3.38 42.60 31.20
CA ILE A 287 3.74 42.42 29.79
C ILE A 287 2.52 42.72 28.92
N THR A 288 2.68 43.66 27.99
CA THR A 288 1.59 44.19 27.16
C THR A 288 1.78 43.97 25.67
N GLY A 289 2.91 43.39 25.24
CA GLY A 289 3.16 43.04 23.85
C GLY A 289 4.43 42.23 23.64
N LEU A 290 4.43 41.44 22.58
CA LEU A 290 5.58 40.67 22.09
C LEU A 290 5.79 40.99 20.61
N SER A 291 7.05 41.14 20.19
CA SER A 291 7.39 41.30 18.77
C SER A 291 8.70 40.64 18.41
N VAL A 292 8.73 39.99 17.24
CA VAL A 292 9.93 39.48 16.59
C VAL A 292 10.13 40.23 15.27
N THR A 293 11.34 40.73 15.05
CA THR A 293 11.76 41.46 13.84
C THR A 293 13.13 40.95 13.40
N ASP A 294 13.67 41.43 12.29
CA ASP A 294 15.01 41.05 11.82
C ASP A 294 16.09 41.27 12.90
N GLU A 295 15.95 42.32 13.71
CA GLU A 295 16.87 42.61 14.83
C GLU A 295 16.87 41.52 15.92
N SER A 296 15.81 40.72 16.00
CA SER A 296 15.67 39.63 16.98
C SER A 296 16.66 38.49 16.73
N PHE A 297 17.25 38.39 15.53
CA PHE A 297 18.24 37.37 15.17
C PHE A 297 19.71 37.82 15.37
N GLY A 298 19.92 39.05 15.85
CA GLY A 298 21.25 39.59 16.14
C GLY A 298 22.08 39.83 14.88
N GLU A 299 23.28 39.24 14.81
CA GLU A 299 24.15 39.30 13.62
C GLU A 299 23.80 38.22 12.58
N ASN A 300 22.91 37.29 12.90
CA ASN A 300 22.51 36.21 12.00
C ASN A 300 21.32 36.63 11.12
N GLU A 301 21.24 36.05 9.93
CA GLU A 301 20.02 36.09 9.12
C GLU A 301 18.91 35.26 9.79
N PRO A 302 17.62 35.50 9.47
CA PRO A 302 16.50 34.75 10.04
C PRO A 302 16.58 33.23 9.82
N THR A 303 17.14 32.82 8.68
CA THR A 303 17.31 31.42 8.29
C THR A 303 18.76 31.10 7.96
N LYS A 304 19.15 29.83 8.11
CA LYS A 304 20.49 29.29 7.79
C LYS A 304 20.75 29.23 6.28
N GLY A 305 19.69 29.17 5.48
CA GLY A 305 19.73 29.13 4.02
C GLY A 305 18.43 29.68 3.42
N ALA A 306 18.43 29.84 2.09
CA ALA A 306 17.25 30.28 1.35
C ALA A 306 16.12 29.23 1.46
N LEU A 307 14.88 29.71 1.54
CA LEU A 307 13.67 28.89 1.57
C LEU A 307 13.00 28.88 0.20
N PHE A 308 12.32 27.78 -0.13
CA PHE A 308 11.63 27.62 -1.42
C PHE A 308 10.19 27.12 -1.24
N ALA A 309 9.28 27.55 -2.12
CA ALA A 309 7.84 27.25 -2.02
C ALA A 309 7.48 25.75 -2.09
N GLY A 310 8.40 24.88 -2.52
CA GLY A 310 8.25 23.43 -2.50
C GLY A 310 8.75 22.73 -1.23
N MET A 311 9.36 23.46 -0.29
CA MET A 311 9.85 22.88 0.96
C MET A 311 8.70 22.50 1.89
N SER A 312 8.88 21.40 2.63
CA SER A 312 7.97 21.06 3.72
C SER A 312 8.06 22.11 4.85
N ALA A 313 6.97 22.32 5.58
CA ALA A 313 6.95 23.20 6.75
C ALA A 313 7.97 22.77 7.82
N GLU A 314 8.24 21.47 7.95
CA GLU A 314 9.24 20.93 8.86
C GLU A 314 10.66 21.30 8.45
N ASP A 315 10.97 21.22 7.15
CA ASP A 315 12.29 21.58 6.65
C ASP A 315 12.51 23.09 6.70
N MET A 316 11.49 23.90 6.42
CA MET A 316 11.54 25.35 6.64
C MET A 316 11.83 25.67 8.12
N LEU A 317 11.18 24.96 9.05
CA LEU A 317 11.41 25.15 10.49
C LEU A 317 12.85 24.82 10.90
N LYS A 318 13.46 23.76 10.35
CA LYS A 318 14.87 23.38 10.62
C LYS A 318 15.87 24.45 10.18
N GLN A 319 15.51 25.25 9.18
CA GLN A 319 16.34 26.36 8.70
C GLN A 319 16.30 27.59 9.62
N MET A 320 15.35 27.70 10.56
CA MET A 320 15.28 28.86 11.46
C MET A 320 16.53 28.99 12.34
N ASN A 321 17.00 30.23 12.50
CA ASN A 321 17.98 30.57 13.52
C ASN A 321 17.32 30.93 14.85
N GLU A 322 18.10 30.89 15.92
CA GLU A 322 17.68 31.34 17.25
C GLU A 322 17.32 32.83 17.22
N ALA A 323 16.25 33.20 17.94
CA ALA A 323 15.76 34.58 18.00
C ALA A 323 15.45 35.00 19.44
N THR A 324 15.59 36.29 19.71
CA THR A 324 15.21 36.94 20.97
C THR A 324 14.12 37.98 20.71
N ALA A 325 12.91 37.75 21.21
CA ALA A 325 11.79 38.66 21.08
C ALA A 325 11.98 39.92 21.93
N THR A 326 11.46 41.04 21.44
CA THR A 326 11.26 42.25 22.24
C THR A 326 9.94 42.14 22.99
N VAL A 327 10.00 42.39 24.30
CA VAL A 327 8.86 42.33 25.22
C VAL A 327 8.51 43.74 25.67
N ALA A 328 7.31 44.21 25.33
CA ALA A 328 6.80 45.51 25.74
C ALA A 328 6.17 45.44 27.12
N LEU A 329 6.49 46.40 27.98
CA LEU A 329 5.99 46.50 29.34
C LEU A 329 5.04 47.69 29.48
N SER A 330 4.08 47.56 30.39
CA SER A 330 3.04 48.59 30.69
C SER A 330 3.57 49.98 31.04
N ASP A 331 4.83 50.11 31.49
CA ASP A 331 5.49 51.38 31.79
C ASP A 331 6.24 51.99 30.58
N SER A 332 5.99 51.47 29.38
CA SER A 332 6.66 51.85 28.12
C SER A 332 8.15 51.51 28.05
N THR A 333 8.68 50.71 28.98
CA THR A 333 10.02 50.10 28.86
C THR A 333 9.94 48.77 28.10
N THR A 334 11.10 48.25 27.69
CA THR A 334 11.21 46.96 27.01
C THR A 334 12.15 46.01 27.76
N ALA A 335 11.88 44.72 27.61
CA ALA A 335 12.76 43.61 27.97
C ALA A 335 12.95 42.70 26.75
N THR A 336 13.75 41.65 26.90
CA THR A 336 14.04 40.67 25.84
C THR A 336 13.89 39.26 26.38
N ALA A 337 13.36 38.35 25.57
CA ALA A 337 13.15 36.95 25.94
C ALA A 337 13.36 36.01 24.73
N PRO A 338 13.86 34.78 24.94
CA PRO A 338 14.12 33.85 23.84
C PRO A 338 12.83 33.38 23.17
N VAL A 339 12.92 33.11 21.87
CA VAL A 339 11.84 32.52 21.06
C VAL A 339 12.13 31.05 20.81
N VAL A 340 11.11 30.21 21.01
CA VAL A 340 11.11 28.81 20.59
C VAL A 340 10.21 28.65 19.38
N TRP A 341 10.79 28.37 18.22
CA TRP A 341 10.03 28.12 16.99
C TRP A 341 9.38 26.74 17.04
N THR A 342 8.10 26.67 16.70
CA THR A 342 7.29 25.43 16.84
C THR A 342 6.69 24.95 15.53
N SER A 343 6.44 25.83 14.57
CA SER A 343 5.82 25.46 13.29
C SER A 343 6.05 26.51 12.22
N VAL A 344 5.82 26.12 10.96
CA VAL A 344 5.66 27.05 9.84
C VAL A 344 4.27 26.87 9.25
N THR A 345 3.56 27.97 8.99
CA THR A 345 2.23 27.96 8.38
C THR A 345 2.18 28.91 7.21
N GLU A 346 1.42 28.56 6.17
CA GLU A 346 1.14 29.45 5.06
C GLU A 346 -0.23 30.11 5.25
N THR A 347 -0.33 31.41 4.99
CA THR A 347 -1.59 32.15 4.97
C THR A 347 -1.53 33.20 3.87
N ASP A 348 -2.51 33.18 2.97
CA ASP A 348 -2.61 34.10 1.82
C ASP A 348 -1.31 34.20 1.00
N GLY A 349 -0.63 33.07 0.79
CA GLY A 349 0.63 32.99 0.01
C GLY A 349 1.87 33.50 0.74
N THR A 350 1.78 33.83 2.03
CA THR A 350 2.93 34.20 2.87
C THR A 350 3.18 33.10 3.90
N TYR A 351 4.43 32.69 4.03
CA TYR A 351 4.86 31.71 5.03
C TYR A 351 5.22 32.43 6.33
N TYR A 352 4.85 31.83 7.45
CA TYR A 352 5.10 32.36 8.79
C TYR A 352 5.72 31.30 9.67
N ALA A 353 6.89 31.58 10.25
CA ALA A 353 7.41 30.83 11.38
C ALA A 353 6.65 31.25 12.63
N ASN A 354 6.02 30.30 13.31
CA ASN A 354 5.30 30.53 14.56
C ASN A 354 6.10 29.94 15.72
N GLY A 355 6.13 30.67 16.82
CA GLY A 355 6.84 30.26 18.02
C GLY A 355 6.20 30.79 19.29
N THR A 356 6.80 30.41 20.41
CA THR A 356 6.44 30.90 21.74
C THR A 356 7.60 31.66 22.36
N VAL A 357 7.28 32.69 23.15
CA VAL A 357 8.25 33.45 23.94
C VAL A 357 8.18 32.97 25.38
N ASP A 358 9.32 32.58 25.93
CA ASP A 358 9.42 32.23 27.34
C ASP A 358 9.57 33.51 28.20
N THR A 359 8.48 33.90 28.86
CA THR A 359 8.44 35.12 29.69
C THR A 359 8.68 34.86 31.18
N THR A 360 8.85 33.60 31.60
CA THR A 360 8.87 33.20 33.01
C THR A 360 10.01 33.85 33.81
N LYS A 361 11.13 34.14 33.15
CA LYS A 361 12.30 34.81 33.74
C LYS A 361 12.18 36.33 33.83
N LEU A 362 11.10 36.92 33.34
CA LEU A 362 10.91 38.38 33.39
C LEU A 362 10.30 38.87 34.71
N GLY A 363 9.59 38.00 35.43
CA GLY A 363 8.99 38.34 36.73
C GLY A 363 7.77 39.28 36.65
N TYR A 364 7.14 39.40 35.49
CA TYR A 364 5.99 40.29 35.26
C TYR A 364 4.78 39.50 34.78
N ALA A 365 3.59 39.86 35.26
CA ALA A 365 2.36 39.20 34.84
C ALA A 365 2.13 39.38 33.33
N ASN A 366 1.91 38.26 32.63
CA ASN A 366 1.66 38.28 31.19
C ASN A 366 0.17 38.41 30.87
N VAL A 367 -0.24 39.57 30.36
CA VAL A 367 -1.63 39.84 29.94
C VAL A 367 -1.81 39.79 28.41
N TYR A 368 -0.75 39.49 27.66
CA TYR A 368 -0.75 39.48 26.19
C TYR A 368 -0.80 38.06 25.60
N GLY A 369 -0.20 37.08 26.29
CA GLY A 369 0.03 35.72 25.81
C GLY A 369 1.49 35.50 25.37
N ASN A 370 1.79 34.31 24.86
CA ASN A 370 3.17 33.87 24.57
C ASN A 370 3.45 33.65 23.08
N ALA A 371 2.45 33.70 22.20
CA ALA A 371 2.62 33.38 20.79
C ALA A 371 3.24 34.54 20.01
N VAL A 372 4.16 34.21 19.11
CA VAL A 372 4.76 35.13 18.13
C VAL A 372 4.81 34.49 16.75
N SER A 373 4.85 35.34 15.73
CA SER A 373 4.93 34.92 14.33
C SER A 373 5.90 35.83 13.58
N TYR A 374 6.67 35.26 12.66
CA TYR A 374 7.63 35.96 11.82
C TYR A 374 7.44 35.54 10.36
N ALA A 375 7.25 36.52 9.48
CA ALA A 375 7.04 36.27 8.06
C ALA A 375 8.36 35.83 7.40
N LEU A 376 8.32 34.73 6.66
CA LEU A 376 9.46 34.15 6.00
C LEU A 376 9.57 34.65 4.55
N GLU A 377 10.81 34.91 4.13
CA GLU A 377 11.13 35.13 2.72
C GLU A 377 11.31 33.76 2.05
N VAL A 378 10.37 33.41 1.18
CA VAL A 378 10.34 32.14 0.45
C VAL A 378 10.41 32.43 -1.04
N ALA A 379 11.45 31.92 -1.70
CA ALA A 379 11.64 32.07 -3.14
C ALA A 379 10.80 31.06 -3.93
N GLU A 380 10.25 31.48 -5.05
CA GLU A 380 9.66 30.57 -6.04
C GLU A 380 10.76 30.10 -7.01
N ILE A 381 10.73 28.84 -7.45
CA ILE A 381 11.66 28.40 -8.50
C ILE A 381 11.05 28.78 -9.86
N GLU A 382 11.78 29.54 -10.67
CA GLU A 382 11.28 29.95 -12.00
C GLU A 382 11.41 28.83 -13.04
N GLY A 383 12.43 27.98 -12.91
CA GLY A 383 12.64 26.89 -13.85
C GLY A 383 13.72 25.92 -13.41
N ILE A 384 13.58 24.67 -13.87
CA ILE A 384 14.59 23.62 -13.75
C ILE A 384 14.86 23.12 -15.17
N SER A 385 16.12 23.15 -15.60
CA SER A 385 16.50 22.65 -16.92
C SER A 385 16.38 21.13 -17.03
N GLU A 386 16.31 20.62 -18.26
CA GLU A 386 16.50 19.20 -18.51
C GLU A 386 17.89 18.72 -18.01
N PRO A 387 18.01 17.45 -17.56
CA PRO A 387 19.26 16.89 -17.07
C PRO A 387 20.32 16.84 -18.17
N GLN A 388 21.50 17.41 -17.86
CA GLN A 388 22.66 17.44 -18.76
C GLN A 388 23.71 16.42 -18.30
N PHE A 389 24.08 15.49 -19.17
CA PHE A 389 25.10 14.48 -18.91
C PHE A 389 26.45 14.92 -19.47
N ALA A 390 27.54 14.66 -18.73
CA ALA A 390 28.90 14.95 -19.19
C ALA A 390 29.36 14.04 -20.34
N GLY A 391 28.60 12.98 -20.65
CA GLY A 391 28.84 11.98 -21.69
C GLY A 391 27.57 11.19 -21.99
N GLU A 392 27.70 9.90 -22.28
CA GLU A 392 26.55 9.00 -22.46
C GLU A 392 25.65 8.97 -21.20
N VAL A 393 24.35 8.78 -21.41
CA VAL A 393 23.36 8.68 -20.31
C VAL A 393 23.70 7.49 -19.40
N THR A 394 24.14 6.38 -19.99
CA THR A 394 24.48 5.14 -19.28
C THR A 394 25.96 4.78 -19.45
N LYS A 395 26.51 4.04 -18.48
CA LYS A 395 27.89 3.50 -18.49
C LYS A 395 27.98 2.16 -19.23
N GLY A 396 26.84 1.57 -19.58
CA GLY A 396 26.71 0.28 -20.21
C GLY A 396 25.32 0.10 -20.80
N GLU A 397 25.11 -1.02 -21.49
CA GLU A 397 23.81 -1.43 -21.99
C GLU A 397 22.88 -1.73 -20.81
N LEU A 398 21.67 -1.15 -20.82
CA LEU A 398 20.61 -1.54 -19.90
C LEU A 398 19.85 -2.70 -20.53
N LEU A 399 19.70 -3.78 -19.78
CA LEU A 399 18.92 -4.95 -20.19
C LEU A 399 17.65 -5.00 -19.34
N ASP A 400 16.54 -5.40 -19.94
CA ASP A 400 15.28 -5.62 -19.22
C ASP A 400 15.39 -6.70 -18.12
N SER A 401 16.36 -7.60 -18.24
CA SER A 401 16.73 -8.60 -17.24
C SER A 401 17.39 -8.04 -15.96
N MET A 402 17.83 -6.78 -15.96
CA MET A 402 18.48 -6.18 -14.79
C MET A 402 17.46 -5.75 -13.73
N THR A 403 17.83 -5.86 -12.47
CA THR A 403 17.07 -5.24 -11.37
C THR A 403 17.10 -3.71 -11.50
N GLU A 404 16.12 -3.01 -10.91
CA GLU A 404 16.11 -1.54 -10.88
C GLU A 404 17.41 -0.97 -10.28
N GLU A 405 17.94 -1.60 -9.24
CA GLU A 405 19.21 -1.21 -8.61
C GLU A 405 20.40 -1.34 -9.57
N GLU A 406 20.47 -2.42 -10.35
CA GLU A 406 21.50 -2.63 -11.37
C GLU A 406 21.40 -1.61 -12.51
N MET A 407 20.17 -1.32 -12.97
CA MET A 407 19.94 -0.29 -13.99
C MET A 407 20.35 1.10 -13.48
N LEU A 408 19.91 1.49 -12.27
CA LEU A 408 20.25 2.77 -11.64
C LEU A 408 21.76 2.94 -11.45
N ALA A 409 22.48 1.88 -11.08
CA ALA A 409 23.94 1.91 -10.95
C ALA A 409 24.68 2.22 -12.27
N LEU A 410 24.07 1.83 -13.39
CA LEU A 410 24.58 2.06 -14.75
C LEU A 410 24.21 3.43 -15.31
N ILE A 411 23.21 4.12 -14.76
CA ILE A 411 22.86 5.50 -15.15
C ILE A 411 23.90 6.47 -14.57
N ASN A 412 24.40 7.40 -15.39
CA ASN A 412 25.32 8.45 -14.94
C ASN A 412 24.58 9.53 -14.15
N THR A 413 25.28 10.20 -13.23
CA THR A 413 24.77 11.44 -12.63
C THR A 413 24.65 12.53 -13.70
N ALA A 414 23.64 13.38 -13.60
CA ALA A 414 23.47 14.54 -14.47
C ALA A 414 23.62 15.85 -13.69
N SER A 415 23.83 16.95 -14.40
CA SER A 415 23.70 18.30 -13.85
C SER A 415 22.43 18.95 -14.37
N VAL A 416 21.69 19.62 -13.49
CA VAL A 416 20.55 20.49 -13.84
C VAL A 416 20.86 21.91 -13.43
N THR A 417 20.33 22.89 -14.18
CA THR A 417 20.38 24.29 -13.82
C THR A 417 19.03 24.70 -13.25
N VAL A 418 19.03 25.27 -12.06
CA VAL A 418 17.87 25.84 -11.39
C VAL A 418 17.91 27.35 -11.53
N THR A 419 16.84 27.96 -12.04
CA THR A 419 16.70 29.41 -12.19
C THR A 419 15.87 29.98 -11.05
N LEU A 420 16.44 30.96 -10.34
CA LEU A 420 15.81 31.66 -9.22
C LEU A 420 15.08 32.94 -9.70
N PRO A 421 14.19 33.54 -8.89
CA PRO A 421 13.40 34.72 -9.28
C PRO A 421 14.21 35.97 -9.63
N ASP A 422 15.42 36.07 -9.07
CA ASP A 422 16.35 37.16 -9.38
C ASP A 422 17.14 36.91 -10.68
N GLN A 423 16.78 35.86 -11.42
CA GLN A 423 17.43 35.38 -12.65
C GLN A 423 18.84 34.83 -12.41
N SER A 424 19.24 34.59 -11.17
CA SER A 424 20.45 33.84 -10.88
C SER A 424 20.24 32.34 -11.15
N GLU A 425 21.31 31.66 -11.51
CA GLU A 425 21.31 30.24 -11.86
C GLU A 425 22.23 29.46 -10.92
N GLU A 426 21.74 28.32 -10.44
CA GLU A 426 22.51 27.36 -9.64
C GLU A 426 22.57 26.00 -10.33
N THR A 427 23.76 25.41 -10.38
CA THR A 427 23.95 24.07 -10.97
C THR A 427 23.92 23.01 -9.87
N VAL A 428 22.98 22.07 -9.98
CA VAL A 428 22.79 20.96 -9.04
C VAL A 428 23.14 19.64 -9.73
N THR A 429 23.94 18.80 -9.07
CA THR A 429 24.17 17.42 -9.52
C THR A 429 23.05 16.53 -9.01
N VAL A 430 22.40 15.79 -9.92
CA VAL A 430 21.32 14.86 -9.62
C VAL A 430 21.78 13.41 -9.82
N THR A 431 21.32 12.54 -8.92
CA THR A 431 21.50 11.09 -9.01
C THR A 431 20.13 10.46 -9.18
N PHE A 432 19.97 9.67 -10.23
CA PHE A 432 18.71 8.97 -10.49
C PHE A 432 18.51 7.90 -9.43
N SER A 433 17.30 7.85 -8.89
CA SER A 433 16.96 7.01 -7.73
C SER A 433 15.76 6.11 -7.98
N ARG A 434 15.13 6.22 -9.14
CA ARG A 434 13.94 5.45 -9.52
C ARG A 434 13.82 5.30 -11.03
N ILE A 435 13.30 4.17 -11.51
CA ILE A 435 12.94 3.94 -12.92
C ILE A 435 11.48 3.50 -13.00
N GLU A 436 10.71 4.11 -13.90
CA GLU A 436 9.36 3.66 -14.24
C GLU A 436 9.35 3.14 -15.68
N ALA A 437 8.60 2.05 -15.93
CA ALA A 437 8.45 1.47 -17.25
C ALA A 437 6.98 1.55 -17.69
N GLU A 438 6.70 2.29 -18.76
CA GLU A 438 5.35 2.43 -19.33
C GLU A 438 5.42 2.10 -20.83
N MET A 439 4.68 1.08 -21.27
CA MET A 439 4.64 0.64 -22.67
C MET A 439 6.02 0.41 -23.35
N GLY A 440 7.00 -0.12 -22.61
CA GLY A 440 8.36 -0.37 -23.13
C GLY A 440 9.27 0.87 -23.16
N VAL A 441 8.79 2.01 -22.66
CA VAL A 441 9.60 3.22 -22.44
C VAL A 441 10.02 3.27 -20.98
N TYR A 442 11.32 3.22 -20.74
CA TYR A 442 11.91 3.30 -19.41
C TYR A 442 12.30 4.74 -19.11
N THR A 443 11.80 5.29 -18.00
CA THR A 443 12.03 6.67 -17.58
C THR A 443 12.67 6.68 -16.20
N ALA A 444 13.90 7.18 -16.10
CA ALA A 444 14.59 7.34 -14.83
C ALA A 444 14.30 8.73 -14.24
N TYR A 445 14.10 8.79 -12.92
CA TYR A 445 13.76 10.00 -12.16
C TYR A 445 14.85 10.35 -11.15
N ALA A 446 15.07 11.65 -10.96
CA ALA A 446 15.98 12.18 -9.95
C ALA A 446 15.39 13.43 -9.29
N ASP A 447 15.51 13.52 -7.97
CA ASP A 447 15.15 14.72 -7.22
C ASP A 447 16.27 15.77 -7.31
N VAL A 448 15.86 17.02 -7.53
CA VAL A 448 16.73 18.19 -7.50
C VAL A 448 16.72 18.76 -6.10
N VAL A 449 17.85 18.62 -5.39
CA VAL A 449 17.96 19.01 -3.97
C VAL A 449 18.80 20.27 -3.83
N MET A 450 18.24 21.32 -3.21
CA MET A 450 18.92 22.57 -2.86
C MET A 450 18.79 22.83 -1.36
N SER A 451 19.88 23.22 -0.71
CA SER A 451 19.91 23.51 0.74
C SER A 451 19.32 22.40 1.63
N GLY A 452 19.38 21.14 1.16
CA GLY A 452 18.87 19.96 1.87
C GLY A 452 17.40 19.63 1.63
N ALA A 453 16.70 20.32 0.72
CA ALA A 453 15.31 20.06 0.37
C ALA A 453 15.11 19.86 -1.14
N THR A 454 14.16 18.99 -1.51
CA THR A 454 13.78 18.76 -2.91
C THR A 454 13.00 19.97 -3.44
N VAL A 455 13.51 20.61 -4.50
CA VAL A 455 12.90 21.77 -5.16
C VAL A 455 12.23 21.42 -6.49
N GLY A 456 12.39 20.18 -6.96
CA GLY A 456 11.70 19.62 -8.11
C GLY A 456 12.25 18.24 -8.47
N THR A 457 11.63 17.61 -9.48
CA THR A 457 12.05 16.29 -9.98
C THR A 457 12.30 16.39 -11.47
N VAL A 458 13.41 15.81 -11.94
CA VAL A 458 13.74 15.69 -13.36
C VAL A 458 13.67 14.23 -13.80
N LYS A 459 13.47 14.03 -15.09
CA LYS A 459 13.37 12.70 -15.69
C LYS A 459 14.17 12.59 -16.98
N VAL A 460 14.60 11.38 -17.30
CA VAL A 460 15.28 11.04 -18.56
C VAL A 460 14.76 9.70 -19.07
N VAL A 461 14.47 9.61 -20.37
CA VAL A 461 14.16 8.33 -21.02
C VAL A 461 15.47 7.59 -21.24
N VAL A 462 15.53 6.32 -20.84
CA VAL A 462 16.69 5.45 -21.02
C VAL A 462 16.38 4.33 -22.01
N GLU A 463 17.35 4.00 -22.85
CA GLU A 463 17.24 2.91 -23.82
C GLU A 463 17.55 1.60 -23.12
N VAL A 464 16.58 0.68 -23.12
CA VAL A 464 16.70 -0.68 -22.57
C VAL A 464 16.58 -1.67 -23.73
N THR A 465 17.51 -2.61 -23.81
CA THR A 465 17.51 -3.63 -24.87
C THR A 465 16.64 -4.79 -24.43
N GLU A 466 15.54 -5.04 -25.16
CA GLU A 466 14.62 -6.15 -24.91
C GLU A 466 15.33 -7.50 -25.15
N THR A 467 15.59 -8.23 -24.07
CA THR A 467 15.95 -9.65 -24.13
C THR A 467 14.81 -10.56 -23.69
N ASN A 468 13.72 -10.04 -23.11
CA ASN A 468 12.57 -10.78 -22.60
C ASN A 468 12.97 -11.94 -21.66
N GLU A 469 13.95 -11.74 -20.79
CA GLU A 469 14.38 -12.76 -19.83
C GLU A 469 14.47 -12.15 -18.42
N GLY A 470 13.66 -12.62 -17.46
CA GLY A 470 13.75 -12.22 -16.03
C GLY A 470 12.48 -11.58 -15.44
N ASP A 471 12.60 -10.97 -14.25
CA ASP A 471 11.47 -10.44 -13.46
C ASP A 471 10.62 -9.39 -14.21
N MET A 472 11.22 -8.66 -15.15
CA MET A 472 10.49 -7.65 -15.94
C MET A 472 9.77 -8.23 -17.17
N GLN A 473 9.92 -9.53 -17.47
CA GLN A 473 9.25 -10.18 -18.59
C GLN A 473 7.73 -10.04 -18.42
N GLU A 474 7.06 -9.48 -19.43
CA GLU A 474 5.61 -9.32 -19.43
C GLU A 474 4.92 -10.68 -19.60
N LEU A 475 3.95 -10.95 -18.72
CA LEU A 475 2.99 -12.03 -18.88
C LEU A 475 1.85 -11.49 -19.73
N LEU A 476 1.65 -12.08 -20.91
CA LEU A 476 0.62 -11.62 -21.83
C LEU A 476 -0.75 -12.23 -21.49
N PRO A 477 -1.84 -11.46 -21.56
CA PRO A 477 -3.18 -12.01 -21.46
C PRO A 477 -3.50 -12.91 -22.66
N VAL A 478 -4.47 -13.81 -22.52
CA VAL A 478 -4.98 -14.61 -23.64
C VAL A 478 -5.90 -13.81 -24.56
N ALA A 479 -6.56 -12.78 -24.02
CA ALA A 479 -7.39 -11.82 -24.73
C ALA A 479 -7.26 -10.42 -24.10
N LYS A 480 -7.20 -9.37 -24.93
CA LYS A 480 -7.16 -7.97 -24.47
C LYS A 480 -7.96 -7.05 -25.40
N TYR A 481 -8.90 -6.29 -24.84
CA TYR A 481 -9.70 -5.31 -25.56
C TYR A 481 -9.38 -3.91 -25.03
N GLU A 482 -8.61 -3.17 -25.82
CA GLU A 482 -8.09 -1.83 -25.48
C GLU A 482 -8.92 -0.70 -26.09
N PHE A 483 -9.89 -1.04 -26.94
CA PHE A 483 -10.78 -0.07 -27.61
C PHE A 483 -10.08 1.03 -28.42
N GLU A 484 -8.81 0.85 -28.81
CA GLU A 484 -8.05 1.81 -29.62
C GLU A 484 -8.52 1.93 -31.08
N ASP A 485 -9.20 0.89 -31.60
CA ASP A 485 -9.72 0.87 -32.97
C ASP A 485 -11.22 1.17 -32.99
N ALA A 486 -11.57 2.47 -33.12
CA ALA A 486 -12.96 2.90 -33.20
C ALA A 486 -13.75 2.29 -34.36
N SER A 487 -13.09 1.74 -35.39
CA SER A 487 -13.76 1.05 -36.50
C SER A 487 -14.06 -0.42 -36.21
N ASN A 488 -13.40 -0.99 -35.19
CA ASN A 488 -13.61 -2.34 -34.70
C ASN A 488 -13.52 -2.38 -33.16
N PRO A 489 -14.55 -1.92 -32.44
CA PRO A 489 -14.53 -1.87 -30.98
C PRO A 489 -14.37 -3.24 -30.31
N GLY A 490 -14.63 -4.33 -31.03
CA GLY A 490 -14.44 -5.71 -30.55
C GLY A 490 -13.07 -6.31 -30.83
N LYS A 491 -12.09 -5.52 -31.30
CA LYS A 491 -10.76 -6.03 -31.64
C LYS A 491 -10.03 -6.55 -30.39
N ASP A 492 -9.63 -7.81 -30.44
CA ASP A 492 -8.68 -8.40 -29.49
C ASP A 492 -7.26 -8.09 -29.95
N SER A 493 -6.50 -7.37 -29.12
CA SER A 493 -5.11 -7.02 -29.39
C SER A 493 -4.17 -8.23 -29.38
N MET A 494 -4.57 -9.34 -28.74
CA MET A 494 -3.84 -10.61 -28.80
C MET A 494 -4.15 -11.39 -30.09
N GLY A 495 -5.22 -11.02 -30.80
CA GLY A 495 -5.59 -11.58 -32.10
C GLY A 495 -6.32 -12.92 -32.04
N ASN A 496 -6.69 -13.40 -30.85
CA ASN A 496 -7.24 -14.73 -30.62
C ASN A 496 -8.78 -14.73 -30.56
N TYR A 497 -9.38 -13.72 -29.93
CA TYR A 497 -10.80 -13.72 -29.53
C TYR A 497 -11.50 -12.40 -29.87
N ASN A 498 -11.49 -11.97 -31.15
CA ASN A 498 -12.24 -10.78 -31.56
C ASN A 498 -13.74 -10.91 -31.23
N LEU A 499 -14.31 -9.87 -30.62
CA LEU A 499 -15.74 -9.76 -30.37
C LEU A 499 -16.45 -9.24 -31.62
N GLY A 500 -17.63 -9.81 -31.88
CA GLY A 500 -18.47 -9.47 -33.02
C GLY A 500 -19.87 -9.02 -32.63
N LEU A 501 -20.68 -8.78 -33.67
CA LEU A 501 -22.09 -8.42 -33.56
C LEU A 501 -22.89 -9.56 -32.92
N VAL A 502 -23.79 -9.19 -32.01
CA VAL A 502 -24.68 -10.11 -31.30
C VAL A 502 -26.09 -10.00 -31.85
N ALA A 503 -26.77 -11.12 -32.14
CA ALA A 503 -28.17 -11.10 -32.55
C ALA A 503 -29.08 -10.63 -31.41
N LYS A 504 -30.20 -9.98 -31.73
CA LYS A 504 -31.28 -9.72 -30.75
C LYS A 504 -32.07 -11.01 -30.46
N GLU A 505 -33.02 -10.93 -29.53
CA GLU A 505 -33.90 -12.05 -29.17
C GLU A 505 -34.51 -12.72 -30.42
N GLY A 506 -34.26 -14.02 -30.58
CA GLY A 506 -34.73 -14.82 -31.71
C GLY A 506 -33.67 -15.25 -32.73
N GLY A 507 -32.40 -14.87 -32.56
CA GLY A 507 -31.26 -15.38 -33.33
C GLY A 507 -31.07 -14.74 -34.70
N ASP A 508 -31.74 -13.62 -34.98
CA ASP A 508 -31.69 -12.95 -36.26
C ASP A 508 -30.45 -12.04 -36.37
N ILE A 509 -29.36 -12.58 -36.90
CA ILE A 509 -28.12 -11.84 -37.19
C ILE A 509 -28.29 -10.73 -38.25
N SER A 510 -29.42 -10.67 -38.96
CA SER A 510 -29.73 -9.54 -39.85
C SER A 510 -30.25 -8.30 -39.10
N ASN A 511 -30.58 -8.46 -37.81
CA ASN A 511 -30.98 -7.40 -36.90
C ASN A 511 -30.20 -7.48 -35.57
N PRO A 512 -28.88 -7.23 -35.60
CA PRO A 512 -28.04 -7.33 -34.42
C PRO A 512 -28.22 -6.14 -33.46
N TRP A 513 -27.62 -6.26 -32.28
CA TRP A 513 -27.25 -5.12 -31.43
C TRP A 513 -26.16 -4.28 -32.11
N ASN A 514 -26.04 -3.02 -31.70
CA ASN A 514 -24.95 -2.15 -32.15
C ASN A 514 -23.64 -2.49 -31.39
N THR A 515 -22.52 -1.86 -31.73
CA THR A 515 -21.19 -2.22 -31.18
C THR A 515 -20.64 -1.21 -30.17
N GLY A 516 -21.39 -0.18 -29.81
CA GLY A 516 -20.91 0.94 -29.00
C GLY A 516 -20.09 1.96 -29.80
N THR A 517 -19.76 3.05 -29.12
CA THR A 517 -18.90 4.12 -29.64
C THR A 517 -17.63 4.20 -28.80
N VAL A 518 -16.47 4.21 -29.46
CA VAL A 518 -15.20 4.46 -28.79
C VAL A 518 -14.97 5.98 -28.71
N GLU A 519 -14.76 6.49 -27.49
CA GLU A 519 -14.40 7.88 -27.21
C GLU A 519 -13.13 7.91 -26.34
N ASP A 520 -12.06 8.51 -26.84
CA ASP A 520 -10.76 8.64 -26.14
C ASP A 520 -10.22 7.32 -25.56
N GLY A 521 -10.32 6.22 -26.32
CA GLY A 521 -9.86 4.88 -25.90
C GLY A 521 -10.84 4.13 -25.00
N VAL A 522 -12.02 4.69 -24.71
CA VAL A 522 -13.02 4.07 -23.83
C VAL A 522 -14.26 3.67 -24.64
N LEU A 523 -14.80 2.47 -24.40
CA LEU A 523 -16.04 2.02 -25.02
C LEU A 523 -17.26 2.56 -24.27
N TYR A 524 -18.04 3.40 -24.94
CA TYR A 524 -19.37 3.82 -24.48
C TYR A 524 -20.47 2.96 -25.11
N LEU A 525 -21.39 2.50 -24.25
CA LEU A 525 -22.54 1.66 -24.56
C LEU A 525 -23.81 2.42 -24.18
N ASP A 526 -24.74 2.61 -25.11
CA ASP A 526 -25.93 3.46 -24.93
C ASP A 526 -27.18 2.70 -24.41
N GLY A 527 -27.03 1.39 -24.14
CA GLY A 527 -28.13 0.49 -23.84
C GLY A 527 -28.73 -0.22 -25.06
N THR A 528 -28.20 0.03 -26.26
CA THR A 528 -28.52 -0.65 -27.52
C THR A 528 -27.31 -1.31 -28.19
N ASP A 529 -26.24 -1.46 -27.43
CA ASP A 529 -24.94 -1.98 -27.87
C ASP A 529 -24.58 -3.28 -27.16
N MET A 530 -23.94 -4.21 -27.88
CA MET A 530 -23.39 -5.45 -27.32
C MET A 530 -22.35 -6.06 -28.25
N LEU A 531 -21.29 -6.60 -27.64
CA LEU A 531 -20.21 -7.32 -28.31
C LEU A 531 -20.04 -8.69 -27.64
N ALA A 532 -19.84 -9.75 -28.42
CA ALA A 532 -19.54 -11.07 -27.86
C ALA A 532 -18.59 -11.89 -28.74
N CYS A 533 -17.90 -12.83 -28.11
CA CYS A 533 -17.17 -13.89 -28.79
C CYS A 533 -18.12 -14.74 -29.65
N THR A 534 -17.58 -15.37 -30.68
CA THR A 534 -18.34 -16.31 -31.50
C THR A 534 -18.49 -17.65 -30.78
N ALA A 535 -19.64 -18.31 -30.90
CA ALA A 535 -19.93 -19.58 -30.21
C ALA A 535 -19.00 -20.77 -30.56
N LEU A 536 -18.09 -20.63 -31.54
CA LEU A 536 -17.10 -21.64 -31.92
C LEU A 536 -15.65 -21.23 -31.60
N ASN A 537 -15.46 -20.06 -31.00
CA ASN A 537 -14.16 -19.52 -30.63
C ASN A 537 -14.36 -18.57 -29.44
N ASP A 538 -14.78 -19.13 -28.32
CA ASP A 538 -14.99 -18.40 -27.08
C ASP A 538 -13.75 -18.51 -26.19
N VAL A 539 -13.39 -17.40 -25.54
CA VAL A 539 -12.26 -17.38 -24.62
C VAL A 539 -12.47 -18.33 -23.44
N GLY A 540 -13.71 -18.50 -22.98
CA GLY A 540 -14.09 -19.37 -21.87
C GLY A 540 -13.77 -20.85 -22.08
N ASP A 541 -13.58 -21.31 -23.32
CA ASP A 541 -13.20 -22.69 -23.63
C ASP A 541 -11.78 -23.04 -23.16
N ASN A 542 -10.93 -22.03 -22.92
CA ASN A 542 -9.52 -22.18 -22.53
C ASN A 542 -9.21 -21.60 -21.14
N LEU A 543 -10.20 -21.57 -20.24
CA LEU A 543 -10.10 -21.02 -18.89
C LEU A 543 -10.50 -22.04 -17.79
N ASN A 544 -10.42 -23.34 -18.09
CA ASN A 544 -11.04 -24.36 -17.24
C ASN A 544 -10.27 -24.61 -15.94
N ASN A 545 -8.97 -24.33 -15.90
CA ASN A 545 -8.13 -24.62 -14.74
C ASN A 545 -7.88 -23.40 -13.85
N GLY A 546 -8.30 -22.21 -14.30
CA GLY A 546 -8.24 -20.98 -13.55
C GLY A 546 -8.01 -19.78 -14.46
N PHE A 547 -8.51 -18.62 -14.07
CA PHE A 547 -8.37 -17.41 -14.88
C PHE A 547 -8.55 -16.14 -14.06
N THR A 548 -8.21 -15.03 -14.70
CA THR A 548 -8.48 -13.69 -14.22
C THR A 548 -9.11 -12.86 -15.33
N LEU A 549 -10.18 -12.13 -15.00
CA LEU A 549 -10.81 -11.12 -15.86
C LEU A 549 -10.66 -9.76 -15.18
N ASN A 550 -9.94 -8.84 -15.82
CA ASN A 550 -9.87 -7.44 -15.42
C ASN A 550 -10.76 -6.61 -16.35
N PHE A 551 -11.46 -5.63 -15.80
CA PHE A 551 -12.16 -4.61 -16.58
C PHE A 551 -12.40 -3.36 -15.74
N GLN A 552 -12.51 -2.22 -16.39
CA GLN A 552 -13.06 -1.02 -15.78
C GLN A 552 -14.49 -0.77 -16.25
N TYR A 553 -15.31 -0.17 -15.40
CA TYR A 553 -16.64 0.25 -15.80
C TYR A 553 -17.15 1.48 -15.03
N ARG A 554 -18.09 2.20 -15.64
CA ARG A 554 -18.93 3.21 -14.99
C ARG A 554 -20.33 3.20 -15.61
N GLN A 555 -21.36 3.28 -14.79
CA GLN A 555 -22.75 3.38 -15.24
C GLN A 555 -23.09 4.80 -15.71
N ASP A 556 -23.88 4.92 -16.78
CA ASP A 556 -24.48 6.19 -17.22
C ASP A 556 -25.95 6.29 -16.77
N GLY A 557 -26.11 6.52 -15.47
CA GLY A 557 -27.41 6.69 -14.82
C GLY A 557 -28.26 5.41 -14.80
N ALA A 558 -29.57 5.58 -14.98
CA ALA A 558 -30.53 4.48 -14.88
C ALA A 558 -30.37 3.45 -16.02
N GLN A 559 -30.28 2.18 -15.65
CA GLN A 559 -30.10 1.07 -16.59
C GLN A 559 -31.37 0.74 -17.38
N PRO A 560 -31.27 0.32 -18.67
CA PRO A 560 -32.40 0.20 -19.60
C PRO A 560 -33.33 -1.02 -19.39
N GLY A 561 -33.22 -1.75 -18.29
CA GLY A 561 -34.03 -2.94 -18.01
C GLY A 561 -34.04 -3.31 -16.54
N ALA A 562 -34.61 -4.47 -16.22
CA ALA A 562 -34.53 -5.03 -14.86
C ALA A 562 -33.09 -5.39 -14.48
N TRP A 563 -32.27 -5.75 -15.47
CA TRP A 563 -30.88 -6.16 -15.32
C TRP A 563 -30.05 -5.62 -16.47
N ALA A 564 -28.83 -5.20 -16.16
CA ALA A 564 -27.81 -4.77 -17.10
C ALA A 564 -26.47 -5.43 -16.77
N VAL A 565 -25.68 -5.79 -17.79
CA VAL A 565 -24.40 -6.49 -17.63
C VAL A 565 -23.29 -5.77 -18.37
N PRO A 566 -22.36 -5.08 -17.69
CA PRO A 566 -21.22 -4.47 -18.35
C PRO A 566 -20.30 -5.52 -19.00
N VAL A 567 -19.97 -6.60 -18.28
CA VAL A 567 -19.12 -7.70 -18.75
C VAL A 567 -19.58 -9.03 -18.15
N GLY A 568 -19.57 -10.11 -18.93
CA GLY A 568 -19.89 -11.45 -18.43
C GLY A 568 -19.64 -12.59 -19.42
N PHE A 569 -19.72 -13.82 -18.92
CA PHE A 569 -19.63 -15.08 -19.69
C PHE A 569 -21.01 -15.70 -19.96
N GLY A 570 -22.08 -14.94 -19.79
CA GLY A 570 -23.46 -15.40 -19.98
C GLY A 570 -24.00 -16.29 -18.85
N PHE A 571 -25.16 -16.90 -19.13
CA PHE A 571 -25.85 -17.82 -18.22
C PHE A 571 -26.45 -18.99 -19.01
N ASN A 572 -26.49 -20.19 -18.43
CA ASN A 572 -27.15 -21.36 -19.05
C ASN A 572 -28.14 -21.97 -18.07
N ASP A 573 -29.45 -21.77 -18.31
CA ASP A 573 -30.57 -22.24 -17.47
C ASP A 573 -30.40 -21.96 -15.97
N TRP A 574 -29.67 -20.89 -15.62
CA TRP A 574 -29.36 -20.52 -14.24
C TRP A 574 -28.61 -21.63 -13.47
N ASN A 575 -27.77 -22.40 -14.16
CA ASN A 575 -26.88 -23.35 -13.50
C ASN A 575 -25.70 -22.61 -12.84
N VAL A 576 -25.64 -22.69 -11.51
CA VAL A 576 -24.62 -22.05 -10.66
C VAL A 576 -23.20 -22.58 -10.87
N THR A 577 -23.03 -23.72 -11.55
CA THR A 577 -21.70 -24.27 -11.86
C THR A 577 -21.07 -23.68 -13.12
N VAL A 578 -21.83 -22.89 -13.90
CA VAL A 578 -21.35 -22.32 -15.17
C VAL A 578 -21.66 -20.84 -15.37
N VAL A 579 -22.58 -20.25 -14.61
CA VAL A 579 -22.87 -18.80 -14.71
C VAL A 579 -21.72 -17.96 -14.15
N CYS A 580 -21.33 -16.91 -14.87
CA CYS A 580 -20.39 -15.90 -14.40
C CYS A 580 -20.65 -14.55 -15.08
N SER A 581 -21.28 -13.60 -14.39
CA SER A 581 -21.48 -12.25 -14.93
C SER A 581 -21.56 -11.16 -13.87
N PHE A 582 -21.14 -9.96 -14.24
CA PHE A 582 -21.29 -8.77 -13.40
C PHE A 582 -22.60 -8.06 -13.74
N ARG A 583 -23.44 -7.80 -12.76
CA ARG A 583 -24.83 -7.35 -12.96
C ARG A 583 -25.12 -6.08 -12.18
N VAL A 584 -25.90 -5.22 -12.82
CA VAL A 584 -26.55 -4.05 -12.22
C VAL A 584 -28.06 -4.26 -12.25
N GLU A 585 -28.73 -4.01 -11.13
CA GLU A 585 -30.19 -4.01 -11.06
C GLU A 585 -30.78 -2.69 -11.56
N GLY A 586 -31.88 -2.77 -12.30
CA GLY A 586 -32.62 -1.61 -12.79
C GLY A 586 -33.03 -0.65 -11.68
N GLY A 587 -32.54 0.59 -11.75
CA GLY A 587 -32.83 1.64 -10.77
C GLY A 587 -31.88 1.70 -9.58
N TYR A 588 -30.90 0.81 -9.49
CA TYR A 588 -29.82 0.83 -8.50
C TYR A 588 -28.49 1.19 -9.16
N THR A 589 -27.50 1.49 -8.32
CA THR A 589 -26.14 1.84 -8.76
C THR A 589 -25.09 0.84 -8.31
N HIS A 590 -25.44 -0.24 -7.61
CA HIS A 590 -24.46 -1.24 -7.19
C HIS A 590 -24.12 -2.24 -8.30
N LEU A 591 -22.86 -2.68 -8.36
CA LEU A 591 -22.45 -3.84 -9.15
C LEU A 591 -22.43 -5.09 -8.28
N ARG A 592 -22.95 -6.18 -8.84
CA ARG A 592 -22.96 -7.50 -8.22
C ARG A 592 -22.24 -8.51 -9.09
N VAL A 593 -21.69 -9.55 -8.48
CA VAL A 593 -21.11 -10.69 -9.20
C VAL A 593 -22.01 -11.91 -9.09
N ALA A 594 -22.63 -12.31 -10.20
CA ALA A 594 -23.37 -13.57 -10.29
C ALA A 594 -22.42 -14.69 -10.72
N GLY A 595 -22.12 -15.59 -9.79
CA GLY A 595 -21.21 -16.73 -9.97
C GLY A 595 -21.45 -17.77 -8.87
N HIS A 596 -20.69 -18.88 -8.87
CA HIS A 596 -20.89 -19.96 -7.89
C HIS A 596 -20.96 -19.45 -6.45
N GLY A 597 -21.95 -19.95 -5.69
CA GLY A 597 -22.06 -19.75 -4.24
C GLY A 597 -22.48 -18.34 -3.79
N GLY A 598 -22.69 -17.40 -4.72
CA GLY A 598 -23.12 -16.04 -4.41
C GLY A 598 -24.56 -15.99 -3.88
N VAL A 599 -24.73 -16.17 -2.57
CA VAL A 599 -26.01 -15.91 -1.91
C VAL A 599 -26.07 -14.43 -1.56
N ALA A 600 -27.07 -13.70 -2.07
CA ALA A 600 -27.33 -12.35 -1.61
C ALA A 600 -27.57 -12.34 -0.10
N GLU A 601 -27.05 -11.31 0.58
CA GLU A 601 -27.39 -11.06 1.98
C GLU A 601 -28.93 -11.04 2.15
N GLY A 602 -29.46 -11.98 2.94
CA GLY A 602 -30.87 -11.99 3.36
C GLY A 602 -31.82 -12.89 2.56
N ASP A 603 -31.54 -13.22 1.30
CA ASP A 603 -32.60 -13.70 0.39
C ASP A 603 -32.43 -15.15 -0.11
N GLY A 604 -31.26 -15.75 0.08
CA GLY A 604 -31.02 -17.16 -0.31
C GLY A 604 -30.95 -17.41 -1.83
N ASN A 605 -31.06 -16.37 -2.66
CA ASN A 605 -31.07 -16.48 -4.11
C ASN A 605 -29.63 -16.48 -4.67
N THR A 606 -29.18 -17.63 -5.17
CA THR A 606 -27.84 -17.83 -5.75
C THR A 606 -27.60 -17.07 -7.06
N PHE A 607 -28.65 -16.49 -7.64
CA PHE A 607 -28.56 -15.64 -8.85
C PHE A 607 -28.37 -14.16 -8.51
N TYR A 608 -28.48 -13.84 -7.22
CA TYR A 608 -28.38 -12.50 -6.68
C TYR A 608 -27.05 -12.44 -5.93
N GLY A 609 -25.99 -12.07 -6.64
CA GLY A 609 -24.64 -12.02 -6.09
C GLY A 609 -24.44 -10.96 -5.01
N PRO A 610 -23.33 -11.04 -4.25
CA PRO A 610 -22.91 -9.98 -3.34
C PRO A 610 -22.63 -8.69 -4.10
N VAL A 611 -22.82 -7.56 -3.42
CA VAL A 611 -22.41 -6.25 -3.94
C VAL A 611 -20.89 -6.15 -3.86
N VAL A 612 -20.25 -5.90 -5.00
CA VAL A 612 -18.79 -5.73 -5.09
C VAL A 612 -18.40 -4.28 -5.33
N VAL A 613 -19.32 -3.44 -5.84
CA VAL A 613 -19.18 -1.98 -5.92
C VAL A 613 -20.48 -1.34 -5.48
N GLN A 614 -20.42 -0.39 -4.53
CA GLN A 614 -21.61 0.21 -3.92
C GLN A 614 -22.31 1.25 -4.80
N ASP A 615 -21.54 2.12 -5.46
CA ASP A 615 -22.07 3.16 -6.33
C ASP A 615 -21.24 3.25 -7.61
N GLY A 616 -21.58 2.45 -8.61
CA GLY A 616 -20.88 2.43 -9.89
C GLY A 616 -21.14 3.64 -10.79
N THR A 617 -21.68 4.76 -10.28
CA THR A 617 -21.93 5.99 -11.07
C THR A 617 -20.92 7.10 -10.78
N ASP A 618 -20.16 7.01 -9.69
CA ASP A 618 -19.31 8.09 -9.18
C ASP A 618 -18.01 8.26 -9.98
N LYS A 619 -17.39 7.16 -10.41
CA LYS A 619 -16.14 7.11 -11.18
C LYS A 619 -16.04 5.83 -12.03
N MET A 620 -14.96 5.73 -12.80
CA MET A 620 -14.54 4.43 -13.36
C MET A 620 -13.98 3.58 -12.23
N HIS A 621 -14.54 2.38 -12.05
CA HIS A 621 -14.07 1.42 -11.06
C HIS A 621 -13.20 0.36 -11.71
N ASN A 622 -12.17 -0.07 -11.00
CA ASN A 622 -11.29 -1.17 -11.38
C ASN A 622 -11.86 -2.47 -10.79
N VAL A 623 -12.15 -3.46 -11.62
CA VAL A 623 -12.72 -4.74 -11.17
C VAL A 623 -11.88 -5.89 -11.70
N THR A 624 -11.45 -6.76 -10.79
CA THR A 624 -10.75 -8.01 -11.10
C THR A 624 -11.56 -9.19 -10.56
N LEU A 625 -12.01 -10.06 -11.45
CA LEU A 625 -12.45 -11.41 -11.11
C LEU A 625 -11.25 -12.34 -11.18
N SER A 626 -11.01 -13.13 -10.14
CA SER A 626 -9.98 -14.16 -10.16
C SER A 626 -10.49 -15.48 -9.62
N VAL A 627 -10.39 -16.54 -10.42
CA VAL A 627 -11.00 -17.83 -10.12
C VAL A 627 -10.02 -18.96 -10.32
N ARG A 628 -9.94 -19.85 -9.32
CA ARG A 628 -9.23 -21.13 -9.39
C ARG A 628 -10.18 -22.25 -8.94
N PRO A 629 -10.72 -23.06 -9.88
CA PRO A 629 -11.58 -24.20 -9.57
C PRO A 629 -10.95 -25.16 -8.56
N GLY A 630 -11.73 -25.60 -7.58
CA GLY A 630 -11.26 -26.42 -6.45
C GLY A 630 -10.66 -25.60 -5.30
N GLU A 631 -10.46 -24.29 -5.50
CA GLU A 631 -9.89 -23.39 -4.51
C GLU A 631 -10.78 -22.18 -4.26
N LYS A 632 -10.54 -21.05 -4.94
CA LYS A 632 -11.16 -19.75 -4.62
C LYS A 632 -11.80 -19.08 -5.82
N PHE A 633 -12.88 -18.38 -5.54
CA PHE A 633 -13.53 -17.41 -6.42
C PHE A 633 -13.46 -16.05 -5.72
N ASN A 634 -12.59 -15.18 -6.21
CA ASN A 634 -12.31 -13.87 -5.62
C ASN A 634 -12.76 -12.75 -6.57
N VAL A 635 -13.28 -11.68 -5.99
CA VAL A 635 -13.47 -10.41 -6.69
C VAL A 635 -12.76 -9.32 -5.92
N TYR A 636 -11.85 -8.62 -6.60
CA TYR A 636 -11.20 -7.41 -6.12
C TYR A 636 -11.83 -6.21 -6.84
N ALA A 637 -12.13 -5.15 -6.09
CA ALA A 637 -12.66 -3.91 -6.66
C ALA A 637 -11.92 -2.72 -6.04
N ASP A 638 -11.48 -1.78 -6.87
CA ASP A 638 -10.76 -0.57 -6.44
C ASP A 638 -9.61 -0.84 -5.44
N GLY A 639 -8.87 -1.93 -5.69
CA GLY A 639 -7.71 -2.33 -4.91
C GLY A 639 -8.00 -3.03 -3.57
N VAL A 640 -9.24 -3.46 -3.33
CA VAL A 640 -9.64 -4.21 -2.13
C VAL A 640 -10.34 -5.53 -2.46
N LEU A 641 -10.21 -6.53 -1.59
CA LEU A 641 -10.98 -7.78 -1.68
C LEU A 641 -12.45 -7.51 -1.35
N ALA A 642 -13.28 -7.47 -2.39
CA ALA A 642 -14.71 -7.19 -2.30
C ALA A 642 -15.54 -8.45 -2.01
N TYR A 643 -15.13 -9.61 -2.54
CA TYR A 643 -15.81 -10.89 -2.31
C TYR A 643 -14.85 -12.07 -2.43
N SER A 644 -15.06 -13.11 -1.62
CA SER A 644 -14.35 -14.38 -1.69
C SER A 644 -15.25 -15.54 -1.27
N THR A 645 -15.20 -16.65 -2.01
CA THR A 645 -15.82 -17.92 -1.64
C THR A 645 -15.00 -19.10 -2.14
N ASP A 646 -15.28 -20.30 -1.64
CA ASP A 646 -14.69 -21.53 -2.18
C ASP A 646 -15.27 -21.82 -3.58
N CYS A 647 -14.41 -22.21 -4.51
CA CYS A 647 -14.79 -22.55 -5.88
C CYS A 647 -14.82 -24.09 -6.06
N PRO A 648 -15.90 -24.69 -6.58
CA PRO A 648 -15.95 -26.12 -6.88
C PRO A 648 -14.89 -26.53 -7.91
N ALA A 649 -14.40 -27.76 -7.79
CA ALA A 649 -13.41 -28.31 -8.71
C ALA A 649 -13.94 -28.50 -10.15
N ASP A 650 -15.26 -28.63 -10.32
CA ASP A 650 -15.93 -28.80 -11.61
C ASP A 650 -16.52 -27.50 -12.18
N TRP A 651 -16.28 -26.36 -11.51
CA TRP A 651 -16.75 -25.06 -11.97
C TRP A 651 -15.92 -24.56 -13.16
N ASN A 652 -16.59 -24.05 -14.20
CA ASN A 652 -15.94 -23.46 -15.37
C ASN A 652 -16.91 -22.54 -16.13
N VAL A 653 -16.39 -21.75 -17.06
CA VAL A 653 -17.18 -20.87 -17.94
C VAL A 653 -17.34 -21.42 -19.36
N SER A 654 -16.72 -22.56 -19.69
CA SER A 654 -16.84 -23.19 -21.01
C SER A 654 -18.23 -23.78 -21.21
N ASN A 655 -18.97 -23.28 -22.20
CA ASN A 655 -20.28 -23.81 -22.53
C ASN A 655 -20.70 -23.47 -23.95
N SER A 656 -21.22 -24.46 -24.69
CA SER A 656 -21.68 -24.26 -26.07
C SER A 656 -22.86 -23.28 -26.23
N ASN A 657 -23.55 -22.95 -25.13
CA ASN A 657 -24.69 -22.03 -25.14
C ASN A 657 -24.34 -20.61 -24.71
N MET A 658 -23.14 -20.35 -24.19
CA MET A 658 -22.78 -19.04 -23.64
C MET A 658 -21.58 -18.48 -24.38
N ALA A 659 -21.40 -17.17 -24.32
CA ALA A 659 -20.20 -16.53 -24.81
C ALA A 659 -19.78 -15.37 -23.93
N PHE A 660 -18.47 -15.11 -23.85
CA PHE A 660 -17.93 -13.89 -23.27
C PHE A 660 -18.45 -12.67 -24.03
N SER A 661 -18.96 -11.68 -23.30
CA SER A 661 -19.60 -10.51 -23.86
C SER A 661 -19.36 -9.24 -23.04
N ILE A 662 -19.38 -8.11 -23.76
CA ILE A 662 -19.28 -6.75 -23.24
C ILE A 662 -20.56 -6.00 -23.64
N GLY A 663 -21.14 -5.26 -22.70
CA GLY A 663 -22.37 -4.51 -22.88
C GLY A 663 -23.66 -5.32 -22.78
N GLY A 664 -23.56 -6.59 -22.40
CA GLY A 664 -24.68 -7.45 -22.02
C GLY A 664 -24.24 -8.90 -21.84
N GLU A 665 -25.20 -9.82 -21.94
CA GLU A 665 -24.97 -11.27 -21.90
C GLU A 665 -25.31 -11.92 -23.25
N CYS A 666 -24.42 -12.75 -23.78
CA CYS A 666 -24.69 -13.55 -24.97
C CYS A 666 -25.03 -15.01 -24.59
N VAL A 667 -26.25 -15.43 -24.89
CA VAL A 667 -26.75 -16.79 -24.61
C VAL A 667 -27.53 -17.33 -25.80
N TRP A 668 -27.27 -18.57 -26.21
CA TRP A 668 -27.83 -19.22 -27.39
C TRP A 668 -27.65 -18.40 -28.68
N GLY A 669 -26.59 -17.58 -28.75
CA GLY A 669 -26.32 -16.65 -29.85
C GLY A 669 -27.12 -15.35 -29.80
N ASN A 670 -27.88 -15.09 -28.73
CA ASN A 670 -28.70 -13.90 -28.56
C ASN A 670 -28.18 -13.02 -27.42
N GLY A 671 -28.29 -11.71 -27.61
CA GLY A 671 -27.94 -10.71 -26.60
C GLY A 671 -29.09 -10.38 -25.66
N TYR A 672 -28.80 -10.34 -24.36
CA TYR A 672 -29.72 -10.01 -23.27
C TYR A 672 -29.11 -9.00 -22.30
N ASN A 673 -29.96 -8.35 -21.49
CA ASN A 673 -29.56 -7.48 -20.36
C ASN A 673 -28.57 -6.37 -20.75
N PRO A 674 -28.92 -5.50 -21.72
CA PRO A 674 -28.01 -4.49 -22.24
C PRO A 674 -27.58 -3.50 -21.14
N PHE A 675 -26.33 -3.08 -21.22
CA PHE A 675 -25.74 -2.12 -20.29
C PHE A 675 -25.63 -0.72 -20.90
N LYS A 676 -25.82 0.28 -20.05
CA LYS A 676 -25.63 1.68 -20.40
C LYS A 676 -24.54 2.31 -19.54
N GLY A 677 -23.42 2.67 -20.16
CA GLY A 677 -22.24 3.20 -19.47
C GLY A 677 -20.95 3.05 -20.26
N TRP A 678 -19.83 3.18 -19.56
CA TRP A 678 -18.48 3.07 -20.11
C TRP A 678 -17.81 1.77 -19.63
N VAL A 679 -17.05 1.14 -20.51
CA VAL A 679 -16.18 -0.01 -20.23
C VAL A 679 -14.80 0.25 -20.82
N ASP A 680 -13.76 -0.11 -20.09
CA ASP A 680 -12.36 0.05 -20.53
C ASP A 680 -11.46 -1.09 -20.00
N ASN A 681 -10.27 -1.23 -20.57
CA ASN A 681 -9.16 -2.06 -20.13
C ASN A 681 -9.55 -3.50 -19.80
N VAL A 682 -10.26 -4.17 -20.73
CA VAL A 682 -10.72 -5.54 -20.54
C VAL A 682 -9.60 -6.51 -20.90
N SER A 683 -9.07 -7.25 -19.93
CA SER A 683 -8.04 -8.26 -20.15
C SER A 683 -8.37 -9.58 -19.46
N ILE A 684 -8.01 -10.69 -20.11
CA ILE A 684 -8.24 -12.04 -19.59
C ILE A 684 -6.91 -12.78 -19.55
N TYR A 685 -6.54 -13.27 -18.37
CA TYR A 685 -5.41 -14.16 -18.15
C TYR A 685 -5.91 -15.57 -17.84
N ASN A 686 -5.21 -16.59 -18.28
CA ASN A 686 -5.51 -18.01 -18.03
C ASN A 686 -4.94 -18.53 -16.69
N PHE A 687 -4.79 -17.64 -15.72
CA PHE A 687 -4.36 -17.95 -14.37
C PHE A 687 -5.01 -17.02 -13.34
N ALA A 688 -5.13 -17.51 -12.10
CA ALA A 688 -5.67 -16.74 -11.00
C ALA A 688 -4.60 -15.82 -10.37
N LEU A 689 -5.02 -14.63 -9.92
CA LEU A 689 -4.23 -13.62 -9.23
C LEU A 689 -4.62 -13.50 -7.75
N THR A 690 -3.62 -13.20 -6.93
CA THR A 690 -3.79 -12.66 -5.58
C THR A 690 -4.22 -11.18 -5.62
N LEU A 691 -4.58 -10.62 -4.46
CA LEU A 691 -4.90 -9.19 -4.34
C LEU A 691 -3.70 -8.31 -4.73
N ASP A 692 -2.50 -8.67 -4.28
CA ASP A 692 -1.29 -7.89 -4.55
C ASP A 692 -0.94 -7.91 -6.05
N GLN A 693 -1.07 -9.06 -6.70
CA GLN A 693 -0.89 -9.19 -8.15
C GLN A 693 -1.96 -8.40 -8.93
N SER A 694 -3.22 -8.41 -8.47
CA SER A 694 -4.30 -7.58 -9.05
C SER A 694 -4.00 -6.09 -8.90
N ASN A 695 -3.49 -5.66 -7.74
CA ASN A 695 -3.09 -4.27 -7.51
C ASN A 695 -1.91 -3.87 -8.41
N ALA A 696 -0.91 -4.75 -8.58
CA ALA A 696 0.20 -4.53 -9.49
C ALA A 696 -0.28 -4.35 -10.94
N TYR A 697 -1.25 -5.17 -11.40
CA TYR A 697 -1.87 -4.98 -12.72
C TYR A 697 -2.53 -3.60 -12.84
N TRP A 698 -3.30 -3.15 -11.85
CA TRP A 698 -4.00 -1.87 -11.93
C TRP A 698 -3.07 -0.65 -11.79
N GLU A 699 -1.92 -0.81 -11.16
CA GLU A 699 -0.87 0.20 -11.12
C GLU A 699 -0.12 0.30 -12.46
N LYS A 700 0.16 -0.84 -13.11
CA LYS A 700 1.06 -0.93 -14.27
C LYS A 700 0.37 -1.06 -15.63
N GLY A 701 -0.91 -1.45 -15.65
CA GLY A 701 -1.66 -1.84 -16.84
C GLY A 701 -1.27 -3.21 -17.43
N LYS A 702 -0.37 -3.95 -16.77
CA LYS A 702 0.16 -5.25 -17.20
C LYS A 702 0.73 -6.04 -16.03
N LEU A 703 1.02 -7.32 -16.25
CA LEU A 703 1.69 -8.19 -15.29
C LEU A 703 3.08 -8.57 -15.80
N THR A 704 4.03 -8.67 -14.89
CA THR A 704 5.38 -9.16 -15.14
C THR A 704 5.67 -10.41 -14.30
N VAL A 705 6.74 -11.13 -14.64
CA VAL A 705 7.21 -12.29 -13.86
C VAL A 705 7.44 -11.93 -12.39
N GLY A 706 8.07 -10.79 -12.12
CA GLY A 706 8.37 -10.29 -10.78
C GLY A 706 7.11 -10.00 -9.95
N ASP A 707 5.99 -9.65 -10.60
CA ASP A 707 4.71 -9.46 -9.90
C ASP A 707 4.17 -10.76 -9.31
N MET A 708 4.60 -11.91 -9.82
CA MET A 708 4.15 -13.21 -9.32
C MET A 708 4.77 -13.56 -7.96
N ASN A 709 5.78 -12.83 -7.48
CA ASN A 709 6.43 -13.04 -6.18
C ASN A 709 6.86 -14.52 -5.97
N GLY A 710 7.37 -15.16 -7.01
CA GLY A 710 7.78 -16.56 -7.01
C GLY A 710 6.65 -17.58 -7.24
N GLU A 711 5.37 -17.17 -7.30
CA GLU A 711 4.22 -18.02 -7.63
C GLU A 711 4.06 -18.24 -9.16
N ILE A 712 5.17 -18.45 -9.86
CA ILE A 712 5.21 -18.71 -11.29
C ILE A 712 5.88 -20.05 -11.60
N ILE A 713 5.28 -20.86 -12.46
CA ILE A 713 5.82 -22.16 -12.86
C ILE A 713 7.00 -21.95 -13.81
N THR A 714 8.14 -22.53 -13.45
CA THR A 714 9.40 -22.44 -14.22
C THR A 714 9.82 -23.77 -14.83
N SER A 715 9.33 -24.90 -14.32
CA SER A 715 9.63 -26.22 -14.89
C SER A 715 8.56 -27.26 -14.56
N ILE A 716 8.49 -28.30 -15.40
CA ILE A 716 7.63 -29.48 -15.18
C ILE A 716 8.52 -30.71 -15.06
N SER A 717 8.28 -31.53 -14.03
CA SER A 717 8.99 -32.77 -13.80
C SER A 717 8.82 -33.73 -14.98
N SER A 718 9.92 -34.38 -15.36
CA SER A 718 9.92 -35.44 -16.36
C SER A 718 9.48 -36.80 -15.81
N THR A 719 9.23 -36.91 -14.50
CA THR A 719 8.92 -38.18 -13.83
C THR A 719 7.44 -38.26 -13.47
N PRO A 720 6.62 -39.01 -14.22
CA PRO A 720 5.20 -39.17 -13.92
C PRO A 720 4.93 -40.11 -12.74
N VAL A 721 3.91 -39.77 -11.96
CA VAL A 721 3.33 -40.56 -10.88
C VAL A 721 1.99 -41.15 -11.34
N PHE A 722 1.93 -42.47 -11.49
CA PHE A 722 0.74 -43.17 -12.00
C PHE A 722 -0.26 -43.50 -10.90
N GLU A 723 -1.55 -43.38 -11.22
CA GLU A 723 -2.64 -43.84 -10.36
C GLU A 723 -2.49 -45.34 -10.08
N GLY A 724 -2.51 -45.73 -8.81
CA GLY A 724 -2.30 -47.12 -8.39
C GLY A 724 -0.86 -47.63 -8.48
N GLY A 725 0.10 -46.78 -8.87
CA GLY A 725 1.54 -47.09 -8.89
C GLY A 725 2.04 -47.91 -10.08
N GLU A 726 1.15 -48.40 -10.94
CA GLU A 726 1.47 -49.17 -12.14
C GLU A 726 1.33 -48.30 -13.40
N VAL A 727 2.28 -48.41 -14.33
CA VAL A 727 2.26 -47.61 -15.58
C VAL A 727 1.11 -48.03 -16.49
N THR A 728 0.86 -49.33 -16.61
CA THR A 728 -0.13 -49.89 -17.54
C THR A 728 -1.21 -50.69 -16.83
N ASN A 729 -2.41 -50.70 -17.38
CA ASN A 729 -3.53 -51.56 -16.96
C ASN A 729 -3.78 -52.73 -17.93
N GLY A 730 -2.87 -52.96 -18.87
CA GLY A 730 -2.88 -54.09 -19.78
C GLY A 730 -1.57 -54.23 -20.55
N ASN A 731 -1.41 -55.35 -21.27
CA ASN A 731 -0.21 -55.61 -22.06
C ASN A 731 -0.12 -54.65 -23.24
N LEU A 732 1.06 -54.07 -23.43
CA LEU A 732 1.42 -53.32 -24.62
C LEU A 732 2.09 -54.26 -25.63
N THR A 733 1.66 -54.20 -26.88
CA THR A 733 2.30 -54.91 -27.99
C THR A 733 2.65 -53.95 -29.12
N ASP A 734 3.64 -54.29 -29.91
CA ASP A 734 4.06 -53.49 -31.07
C ASP A 734 3.06 -53.51 -32.24
N ARG A 735 1.88 -54.14 -32.07
CA ARG A 735 0.74 -54.13 -33.01
C ARG A 735 -0.38 -53.17 -32.61
N LEU A 736 -0.27 -52.49 -31.46
CA LEU A 736 -1.28 -51.55 -31.02
C LEU A 736 -1.18 -50.24 -31.81
N THR A 737 -2.34 -49.65 -32.12
CA THR A 737 -2.39 -48.23 -32.49
C THR A 737 -2.13 -47.34 -31.27
N ASP A 738 -1.76 -46.08 -31.46
CA ASP A 738 -1.57 -45.13 -30.37
C ASP A 738 -2.79 -45.04 -29.45
N THR A 739 -3.99 -44.93 -30.01
CA THR A 739 -5.24 -44.91 -29.23
C THR A 739 -5.44 -46.19 -28.40
N GLN A 740 -5.08 -47.35 -28.96
CA GLN A 740 -5.19 -48.62 -28.24
C GLN A 740 -4.13 -48.75 -27.14
N ALA A 741 -2.93 -48.20 -27.35
CA ALA A 741 -1.86 -48.18 -26.36
C ALA A 741 -2.20 -47.22 -25.21
N VAL A 742 -2.64 -45.99 -25.50
CA VAL A 742 -3.04 -44.97 -24.51
C VAL A 742 -4.15 -45.49 -23.60
N ARG A 743 -5.17 -46.20 -24.15
CA ARG A 743 -6.23 -46.82 -23.33
C ARG A 743 -5.72 -47.87 -22.34
N ARG A 744 -4.50 -48.37 -22.51
CA ARG A 744 -3.85 -49.35 -21.64
C ARG A 744 -2.89 -48.71 -20.62
N VAL A 745 -2.82 -47.39 -20.57
CA VAL A 745 -1.95 -46.64 -19.67
C VAL A 745 -2.81 -46.04 -18.57
N ASN A 746 -2.34 -46.10 -17.33
CA ASN A 746 -3.06 -45.49 -16.22
C ASN A 746 -2.93 -43.96 -16.26
N PRO A 747 -3.94 -43.21 -15.77
CA PRO A 747 -3.78 -41.78 -15.53
C PRO A 747 -2.53 -41.51 -14.70
N ALA A 748 -1.86 -40.41 -15.00
CA ALA A 748 -0.65 -40.01 -14.30
C ALA A 748 -0.64 -38.52 -14.08
N THR A 749 0.15 -38.11 -13.11
CA THR A 749 0.42 -36.72 -12.79
C THR A 749 1.92 -36.45 -12.78
N VAL A 750 2.31 -35.19 -12.91
CA VAL A 750 3.68 -34.71 -12.73
C VAL A 750 3.67 -33.48 -11.85
N ASP A 751 4.76 -33.24 -11.13
CA ASP A 751 4.91 -32.01 -10.37
C ASP A 751 5.43 -30.89 -11.26
N ALA A 752 4.78 -29.73 -11.22
CA ALA A 752 5.28 -28.47 -11.75
C ALA A 752 5.88 -27.66 -10.60
N LEU A 753 7.09 -27.15 -10.83
CA LEU A 753 7.85 -26.40 -9.83
C LEU A 753 7.65 -24.90 -10.05
N PHE A 754 7.27 -24.22 -8.98
CA PHE A 754 7.27 -22.77 -8.89
C PHE A 754 8.68 -22.24 -8.64
N GLU A 755 8.93 -20.98 -8.98
CA GLU A 755 10.19 -20.31 -8.67
C GLU A 755 10.51 -20.27 -7.16
N ASN A 756 9.48 -20.16 -6.31
CA ASN A 756 9.62 -20.19 -4.85
C ASN A 756 9.90 -21.60 -4.26
N GLU A 757 10.20 -22.59 -5.12
CA GLU A 757 10.42 -24.00 -4.79
C GLU A 757 9.18 -24.81 -4.36
N ASP A 758 7.99 -24.20 -4.28
CA ASP A 758 6.75 -24.94 -4.12
C ASP A 758 6.42 -25.75 -5.38
N SER A 759 5.50 -26.70 -5.26
CA SER A 759 5.08 -27.51 -6.41
C SER A 759 3.57 -27.73 -6.45
N VAL A 760 3.04 -27.81 -7.67
CA VAL A 760 1.65 -28.25 -7.93
C VAL A 760 1.64 -29.50 -8.80
N THR A 761 0.70 -30.41 -8.51
CA THR A 761 0.51 -31.64 -9.28
C THR A 761 -0.39 -31.38 -10.49
N LEU A 762 0.11 -31.68 -11.69
CA LEU A 762 -0.59 -31.50 -12.98
C LEU A 762 -0.89 -32.85 -13.64
N ASN A 763 -2.03 -32.97 -14.32
CA ASN A 763 -2.40 -34.17 -15.05
C ASN A 763 -1.60 -34.32 -16.36
N VAL A 764 -1.19 -35.55 -16.69
CA VAL A 764 -0.55 -35.88 -17.97
C VAL A 764 -1.59 -36.38 -18.96
N THR A 765 -1.63 -35.78 -20.15
CA THR A 765 -2.44 -36.28 -21.27
C THR A 765 -1.59 -37.19 -22.16
N TRP A 766 -1.80 -38.49 -22.07
CA TRP A 766 -1.10 -39.49 -22.89
C TRP A 766 -1.52 -39.44 -24.36
N LYS A 767 -0.55 -39.40 -25.29
CA LYS A 767 -0.79 -39.20 -26.73
C LYS A 767 -0.46 -40.43 -27.56
N ARG A 768 0.70 -41.07 -27.36
CA ARG A 768 1.22 -42.09 -28.27
C ARG A 768 2.21 -43.07 -27.63
N LEU A 769 2.40 -44.22 -28.28
CA LEU A 769 3.45 -45.19 -27.95
C LEU A 769 4.58 -45.08 -28.98
N GLU A 770 5.78 -44.73 -28.54
CA GLU A 770 6.90 -44.41 -29.41
C GLU A 770 8.09 -45.35 -29.15
N LYS A 771 8.73 -45.83 -30.23
CA LYS A 771 10.00 -46.54 -30.15
C LYS A 771 11.15 -45.56 -30.42
N ALA A 772 12.02 -45.38 -29.44
CA ALA A 772 13.20 -44.52 -29.59
C ALA A 772 14.31 -45.23 -30.39
N GLY A 773 15.28 -44.44 -30.87
CA GLY A 773 16.40 -44.93 -31.68
C GLY A 773 17.33 -45.91 -30.96
N ASP A 774 17.29 -45.94 -29.62
CA ASP A 774 18.01 -46.92 -28.77
C ASP A 774 17.29 -48.28 -28.68
N GLY A 775 16.11 -48.41 -29.29
CA GLY A 775 15.30 -49.61 -29.31
C GLY A 775 14.31 -49.74 -28.14
N LYS A 776 14.33 -48.82 -27.17
CA LYS A 776 13.36 -48.78 -26.06
C LYS A 776 12.03 -48.19 -26.49
N TRP A 777 10.99 -48.53 -25.75
CA TRP A 777 9.65 -48.02 -25.96
C TRP A 777 9.25 -47.06 -24.84
N TYR A 778 8.57 -45.99 -25.22
CA TYR A 778 8.08 -44.97 -24.31
C TYR A 778 6.60 -44.73 -24.59
N ILE A 779 5.81 -44.65 -23.52
CA ILE A 779 4.54 -43.93 -23.63
C ILE A 779 4.85 -42.44 -23.48
N VAL A 780 4.34 -41.66 -24.43
CA VAL A 780 4.57 -40.21 -24.51
C VAL A 780 3.27 -39.48 -24.23
N GLY A 781 3.30 -38.62 -23.23
CA GLY A 781 2.22 -37.72 -22.86
C GLY A 781 2.70 -36.28 -22.86
N VAL A 782 1.78 -35.37 -22.58
CA VAL A 782 2.07 -33.94 -22.53
C VAL A 782 1.34 -33.28 -21.36
N VAL A 783 1.91 -32.19 -20.88
CA VAL A 783 1.22 -31.16 -20.09
C VAL A 783 1.08 -29.93 -20.99
N ASP A 784 -0.16 -29.51 -21.24
CA ASP A 784 -0.44 -28.31 -22.03
C ASP A 784 -0.30 -27.07 -21.13
N THR A 785 0.61 -26.16 -21.46
CA THR A 785 0.86 -24.98 -20.61
C THR A 785 -0.11 -23.82 -20.88
N SER A 786 -0.99 -23.96 -21.87
CA SER A 786 -1.91 -22.89 -22.30
C SER A 786 -3.17 -22.74 -21.42
N ASP A 787 -3.42 -23.66 -20.49
CA ASP A 787 -4.55 -23.58 -19.53
C ASP A 787 -4.14 -24.29 -18.23
N LEU A 788 -3.05 -23.84 -17.58
CA LEU A 788 -2.62 -24.43 -16.30
C LEU A 788 -3.44 -23.93 -15.11
N GLY A 789 -4.06 -22.76 -15.23
CA GLY A 789 -4.62 -22.02 -14.09
C GLY A 789 -3.57 -21.30 -13.23
N TYR A 790 -2.28 -21.43 -13.57
CA TYR A 790 -1.14 -20.82 -12.90
C TYR A 790 -0.29 -20.02 -13.88
N ALA A 791 0.30 -18.92 -13.42
CA ALA A 791 1.26 -18.17 -14.20
C ALA A 791 2.44 -19.08 -14.57
N THR A 792 2.95 -18.96 -15.80
CA THR A 792 4.07 -19.77 -16.30
C THR A 792 4.82 -19.05 -17.40
N ILE A 793 6.13 -19.30 -17.48
CA ILE A 793 6.98 -18.90 -18.62
C ILE A 793 7.06 -20.00 -19.69
N LEU A 794 6.53 -21.19 -19.40
CA LEU A 794 6.57 -22.33 -20.30
C LEU A 794 5.54 -22.17 -21.42
N THR A 795 5.94 -22.49 -22.66
CA THR A 795 5.07 -22.34 -23.83
C THR A 795 4.83 -23.68 -24.53
N GLY A 796 3.59 -23.92 -24.96
CA GLY A 796 3.19 -25.11 -25.70
C GLY A 796 3.16 -26.40 -24.86
N GLU A 797 2.98 -27.53 -25.54
CA GLU A 797 2.93 -28.85 -24.90
C GLU A 797 4.31 -29.27 -24.36
N GLN A 798 4.43 -29.49 -23.05
CA GLN A 798 5.63 -30.04 -22.42
C GLN A 798 5.57 -31.57 -22.43
N GLU A 799 6.52 -32.21 -23.10
CA GLU A 799 6.53 -33.67 -23.28
C GLU A 799 6.95 -34.40 -22.00
N VAL A 800 6.15 -35.39 -21.59
CA VAL A 800 6.43 -36.31 -20.48
C VAL A 800 6.58 -37.72 -21.05
N ARG A 801 7.69 -38.40 -20.71
CA ARG A 801 8.00 -39.74 -21.21
C ARG A 801 8.11 -40.74 -20.07
N GLN A 802 7.53 -41.92 -20.26
CA GLN A 802 7.71 -43.07 -19.38
C GLN A 802 8.16 -44.29 -20.19
N GLU A 803 9.31 -44.87 -19.83
CA GLU A 803 9.78 -46.12 -20.42
C GLU A 803 8.79 -47.25 -20.09
N VAL A 804 8.43 -48.06 -21.10
CA VAL A 804 7.50 -49.17 -20.99
C VAL A 804 8.05 -50.43 -21.66
N THR A 805 7.58 -51.59 -21.19
CA THR A 805 7.86 -52.86 -21.86
C THR A 805 6.78 -53.13 -22.90
N VAL A 806 7.21 -53.44 -24.14
CA VAL A 806 6.31 -53.78 -25.26
C VAL A 806 6.63 -55.18 -25.75
N GLU A 807 5.63 -56.05 -25.78
CA GLU A 807 5.74 -57.40 -26.30
C GLU A 807 5.76 -57.38 -27.83
N ARG A 808 6.72 -58.09 -28.44
CA ARG A 808 6.74 -58.29 -29.90
C ARG A 808 5.61 -59.23 -30.30
N ALA A 809 4.78 -58.81 -31.25
CA ALA A 809 3.73 -59.65 -31.81
C ALA A 809 4.05 -60.04 -33.28
N ALA A 810 3.68 -61.25 -33.68
CA ALA A 810 3.90 -61.71 -35.05
C ALA A 810 3.00 -60.98 -36.05
N ARG A 811 3.48 -60.76 -37.27
CA ARG A 811 2.73 -60.39 -38.47
C ARG A 811 2.70 -61.58 -39.41
N GLU A 812 1.52 -61.97 -39.85
CA GLU A 812 1.36 -63.05 -40.82
C GLU A 812 1.87 -62.58 -42.19
N VAL A 813 2.57 -63.44 -42.91
CA VAL A 813 2.99 -63.20 -44.29
C VAL A 813 2.00 -63.90 -45.23
N ILE A 814 1.14 -63.09 -45.86
CA ILE A 814 0.04 -63.56 -46.71
C ILE A 814 0.45 -63.37 -48.17
N VAL A 815 0.63 -64.49 -48.88
CA VAL A 815 0.83 -64.46 -50.33
C VAL A 815 -0.54 -64.43 -51.01
N ASP A 816 -0.78 -63.45 -51.86
CA ASP A 816 -2.05 -63.29 -52.58
C ASP A 816 -2.39 -64.55 -53.40
N SER A 817 -3.53 -65.16 -53.06
CA SER A 817 -4.04 -66.37 -53.71
C SER A 817 -4.44 -66.17 -55.17
N GLN A 818 -4.59 -64.92 -55.62
CA GLN A 818 -5.07 -64.56 -56.97
C GLN A 818 -3.94 -64.37 -58.00
N ILE A 819 -2.68 -64.64 -57.62
CA ILE A 819 -1.53 -64.51 -58.52
C ILE A 819 -1.66 -65.51 -59.68
N LYS A 820 -1.55 -65.00 -60.92
CA LYS A 820 -1.60 -65.79 -62.16
C LYS A 820 -0.33 -65.60 -62.97
N ASN A 821 0.05 -66.62 -63.75
CA ASN A 821 1.19 -66.59 -64.67
C ASN A 821 2.58 -66.42 -64.00
N GLY A 822 2.67 -66.82 -62.73
CA GLY A 822 3.91 -66.88 -61.97
C GLY A 822 3.64 -67.39 -60.55
N THR A 823 4.68 -67.42 -59.72
CA THR A 823 4.62 -67.83 -58.32
C THR A 823 5.40 -66.85 -57.44
N VAL A 824 4.94 -66.67 -56.21
CA VAL A 824 5.64 -65.91 -55.16
C VAL A 824 5.81 -66.83 -53.96
N THR A 825 7.02 -66.93 -53.43
CA THR A 825 7.30 -67.61 -52.16
C THR A 825 8.02 -66.66 -51.20
N ALA A 826 7.55 -66.60 -49.96
CA ALA A 826 8.24 -65.89 -48.88
C ALA A 826 9.20 -66.83 -48.15
N ASP A 827 10.24 -66.28 -47.53
CA ASP A 827 11.18 -67.04 -46.69
C ASP A 827 10.65 -67.28 -45.27
N LYS A 828 9.56 -66.60 -44.88
CA LYS A 828 8.94 -66.66 -43.54
C LYS A 828 7.41 -66.68 -43.65
N GLU A 829 6.75 -67.41 -42.75
CA GLU A 829 5.28 -67.40 -42.57
C GLU A 829 4.84 -66.29 -41.59
N GLU A 830 5.72 -65.94 -40.65
CA GLU A 830 5.53 -64.86 -39.69
C GLU A 830 6.80 -64.00 -39.61
N ALA A 831 6.60 -62.70 -39.43
CA ALA A 831 7.68 -61.75 -39.21
C ALA A 831 7.33 -60.77 -38.08
N TYR A 832 8.33 -60.26 -37.38
CA TYR A 832 8.13 -59.27 -36.33
C TYR A 832 8.59 -57.89 -36.81
N LEU A 833 8.18 -56.83 -36.09
CA LEU A 833 8.60 -55.47 -36.40
C LEU A 833 10.15 -55.39 -36.50
N GLY A 834 10.64 -54.77 -37.59
CA GLY A 834 12.04 -54.63 -37.93
C GLY A 834 12.68 -55.84 -38.63
N ASP A 835 12.01 -56.99 -38.69
CA ASP A 835 12.52 -58.14 -39.44
C ASP A 835 12.45 -57.85 -40.96
N THR A 836 13.38 -58.41 -41.73
CA THR A 836 13.30 -58.41 -43.21
C THR A 836 12.70 -59.72 -43.72
N VAL A 837 11.69 -59.63 -44.58
CA VAL A 837 11.08 -60.74 -45.32
C VAL A 837 11.58 -60.69 -46.76
N THR A 838 11.97 -61.85 -47.30
CA THR A 838 12.49 -61.99 -48.67
C THR A 838 11.51 -62.78 -49.52
N PHE A 839 11.09 -62.20 -50.64
CA PHE A 839 10.19 -62.81 -51.60
C PHE A 839 10.95 -63.26 -52.86
N THR A 840 10.73 -64.52 -53.25
CA THR A 840 11.20 -65.09 -54.51
C THR A 840 10.05 -65.11 -55.50
N VAL A 841 10.16 -64.35 -56.59
CA VAL A 841 9.11 -64.19 -57.59
C VAL A 841 9.55 -64.86 -58.89
N THR A 842 8.84 -65.91 -59.31
CA THR A 842 9.19 -66.71 -60.49
C THR A 842 8.08 -66.60 -61.54
N PRO A 843 8.30 -65.89 -62.67
CA PRO A 843 7.38 -65.89 -63.80
C PRO A 843 7.19 -67.28 -64.39
N ALA A 844 5.97 -67.58 -64.87
CA ALA A 844 5.74 -68.73 -65.72
C ALA A 844 6.40 -68.52 -67.10
N GLU A 845 6.65 -69.61 -67.83
CA GLU A 845 7.26 -69.55 -69.16
C GLU A 845 6.46 -68.62 -70.10
N GLY A 846 7.16 -67.70 -70.78
CA GLY A 846 6.55 -66.70 -71.66
C GLY A 846 6.02 -65.44 -70.96
N TYR A 847 6.30 -65.26 -69.65
CA TYR A 847 5.96 -64.07 -68.88
C TYR A 847 7.19 -63.47 -68.19
N GLU A 848 7.13 -62.17 -67.91
CA GLU A 848 8.09 -61.43 -67.09
C GLU A 848 7.36 -60.70 -65.95
N ILE A 849 8.09 -60.38 -64.87
CA ILE A 849 7.54 -59.66 -63.71
C ILE A 849 7.15 -58.24 -64.16
N ALA A 850 5.89 -57.87 -63.97
CA ALA A 850 5.41 -56.52 -64.22
C ALA A 850 5.48 -55.66 -62.96
N SER A 851 5.05 -56.19 -61.82
CA SER A 851 5.15 -55.52 -60.51
C SER A 851 5.11 -56.54 -59.36
N VAL A 852 5.70 -56.16 -58.23
CA VAL A 852 5.57 -56.83 -56.94
C VAL A 852 5.18 -55.76 -55.94
N THR A 853 4.17 -56.01 -55.12
CA THR A 853 3.71 -55.06 -54.11
C THR A 853 3.57 -55.75 -52.76
N VAL A 854 3.89 -55.04 -51.69
CA VAL A 854 3.55 -55.43 -50.31
C VAL A 854 2.62 -54.37 -49.73
N ASN A 855 1.47 -54.79 -49.21
CA ASN A 855 0.41 -53.90 -48.68
C ASN A 855 0.07 -52.76 -49.65
N GLY A 856 0.04 -53.08 -50.96
CA GLY A 856 -0.21 -52.14 -52.05
C GLY A 856 0.97 -51.26 -52.49
N ALA A 857 2.10 -51.24 -51.76
CA ALA A 857 3.30 -50.48 -52.11
C ALA A 857 4.25 -51.30 -53.00
N ALA A 858 4.75 -50.71 -54.09
CA ALA A 858 5.62 -51.40 -55.04
C ALA A 858 7.04 -51.66 -54.49
N LEU A 859 7.53 -52.88 -54.67
CA LEU A 859 8.89 -53.28 -54.34
C LEU A 859 9.79 -53.29 -55.58
N THR A 860 11.08 -53.06 -55.37
CA THR A 860 12.12 -53.17 -56.40
C THR A 860 13.00 -54.38 -56.12
N ALA A 861 13.42 -55.09 -57.15
CA ALA A 861 14.33 -56.22 -57.02
C ALA A 861 15.75 -55.74 -56.68
N GLY A 862 16.42 -56.45 -55.77
CA GLY A 862 17.84 -56.31 -55.51
C GLY A 862 18.71 -56.82 -56.66
N ALA A 863 20.02 -56.61 -56.56
CA ALA A 863 20.99 -57.07 -57.57
C ALA A 863 21.04 -58.60 -57.73
N ASP A 864 20.48 -59.34 -56.76
CA ASP A 864 20.33 -60.80 -56.75
C ASP A 864 18.98 -61.27 -57.34
N GLY A 865 18.14 -60.35 -57.81
CA GLY A 865 16.83 -60.63 -58.41
C GLY A 865 15.72 -60.91 -57.39
N LYS A 866 15.95 -60.70 -56.09
CA LYS A 866 14.95 -60.90 -55.04
C LYS A 866 14.30 -59.61 -54.58
N TYR A 867 13.11 -59.71 -53.99
CA TYR A 867 12.39 -58.58 -53.41
C TYR A 867 12.44 -58.69 -51.89
N THR A 868 12.73 -57.60 -51.19
CA THR A 868 12.81 -57.59 -49.73
C THR A 868 11.89 -56.52 -49.15
N TYR A 869 11.27 -56.81 -48.01
CA TYR A 869 10.47 -55.87 -47.24
C TYR A 869 10.91 -55.92 -45.78
N THR A 870 11.19 -54.76 -45.17
CA THR A 870 11.39 -54.67 -43.72
C THR A 870 10.05 -54.32 -43.07
N VAL A 871 9.67 -55.06 -42.03
CA VAL A 871 8.39 -54.83 -41.35
C VAL A 871 8.44 -53.50 -40.60
N GLU A 872 7.60 -52.55 -41.02
CA GLU A 872 7.56 -51.19 -40.46
C GLU A 872 6.22 -50.87 -39.78
N GLY A 873 5.18 -51.69 -39.95
CA GLY A 873 3.80 -51.41 -39.51
C GLY A 873 3.19 -52.43 -38.53
N ILE A 874 1.92 -52.18 -38.19
CA ILE A 874 1.11 -53.03 -37.30
C ILE A 874 0.29 -54.09 -38.05
N GLU A 875 0.13 -53.94 -39.35
CA GLU A 875 -0.66 -54.83 -40.20
C GLU A 875 0.11 -56.08 -40.60
N ASP A 876 -0.63 -57.11 -41.01
CA ASP A 876 -0.05 -58.30 -41.64
C ASP A 876 0.55 -57.94 -43.03
N ILE A 877 1.40 -58.81 -43.54
CA ILE A 877 2.24 -58.55 -44.72
C ILE A 877 1.60 -59.24 -45.93
N GLU A 878 0.80 -58.52 -46.69
CA GLU A 878 0.16 -59.00 -47.91
C GLU A 878 1.04 -58.74 -49.13
N VAL A 879 1.59 -59.79 -49.74
CA VAL A 879 2.40 -59.69 -50.96
C VAL A 879 1.60 -60.14 -52.19
N SER A 880 1.62 -59.33 -53.25
CA SER A 880 1.04 -59.66 -54.55
C SER A 880 2.03 -59.39 -55.68
N ALA A 881 1.86 -60.07 -56.81
CA ALA A 881 2.69 -59.90 -58.00
C ALA A 881 1.86 -59.98 -59.28
N ALA A 882 2.16 -59.09 -60.23
CA ALA A 882 1.58 -59.09 -61.57
C ALA A 882 2.64 -59.46 -62.61
N PHE A 883 2.23 -60.20 -63.63
CA PHE A 883 3.10 -60.68 -64.71
C PHE A 883 2.55 -60.26 -66.07
N ARG A 884 3.43 -59.91 -67.01
CA ARG A 884 3.07 -59.59 -68.40
C ARG A 884 3.77 -60.54 -69.36
N ALA A 885 3.14 -60.87 -70.48
CA ALA A 885 3.72 -61.78 -71.47
C ALA A 885 5.00 -61.18 -72.10
N THR A 886 6.06 -61.97 -72.23
CA THR A 886 7.29 -61.58 -72.92
C THR A 886 7.04 -61.54 -74.41
N SER A 887 7.17 -60.38 -75.04
CA SER A 887 6.99 -60.25 -76.48
C SER A 887 8.13 -60.94 -77.23
N SER A 888 7.84 -62.05 -77.91
CA SER A 888 8.75 -62.57 -78.94
C SER A 888 8.69 -61.63 -80.14
N GLY A 889 9.81 -60.99 -80.47
CA GLY A 889 9.90 -60.03 -81.57
C GLY A 889 9.46 -60.60 -82.92
N GLY A 890 8.45 -59.97 -83.53
CA GLY A 890 8.10 -60.06 -84.94
C GLY A 890 7.62 -58.68 -85.39
N GLY A 891 8.36 -58.06 -86.32
CA GLY A 891 8.28 -56.64 -86.59
C GLY A 891 7.17 -56.17 -87.55
N ASP A 892 7.04 -54.85 -87.50
CA ASP A 892 6.75 -53.88 -88.56
C ASP A 892 5.29 -53.48 -88.90
N SER A 893 5.20 -52.16 -89.10
CA SER A 893 4.28 -51.39 -89.94
C SER A 893 2.91 -50.89 -89.42
N GLN A 894 2.91 -49.56 -89.27
CA GLN A 894 1.92 -48.58 -89.77
C GLN A 894 0.43 -48.67 -89.37
N GLY A 895 -0.02 -47.59 -88.73
CA GLY A 895 -1.04 -46.72 -89.33
C GLY A 895 -2.43 -46.71 -88.68
N GLY A 896 -2.90 -45.50 -88.36
CA GLY A 896 -4.31 -45.13 -88.57
C GLY A 896 -5.24 -45.09 -87.35
N THR A 897 -5.39 -43.86 -86.81
CA THR A 897 -6.67 -43.15 -86.56
C THR A 897 -7.83 -43.79 -85.78
N GLN A 898 -8.38 -42.95 -84.90
CA GLN A 898 -9.81 -42.64 -84.71
C GLN A 898 -10.47 -43.14 -83.41
N GLU A 899 -10.63 -42.24 -82.44
CA GLU A 899 -11.71 -42.31 -81.46
C GLU A 899 -12.91 -41.50 -81.96
N PRO A 900 -14.13 -42.07 -81.83
CA PRO A 900 -15.21 -41.28 -81.26
C PRO A 900 -16.11 -42.10 -80.32
N GLY A 901 -16.53 -41.46 -79.23
CA GLY A 901 -17.96 -41.19 -79.05
C GLY A 901 -18.85 -42.19 -78.30
N ASN A 902 -19.65 -41.57 -77.45
CA ASN A 902 -20.98 -41.95 -76.95
C ASN A 902 -21.06 -42.94 -75.77
N ASN A 903 -21.57 -42.57 -74.59
CA ASN A 903 -22.85 -41.94 -74.19
C ASN A 903 -23.95 -42.98 -73.89
N THR A 904 -24.64 -42.71 -72.78
CA THR A 904 -26.01 -43.13 -72.39
C THR A 904 -26.25 -44.43 -71.60
N GLY A 905 -26.91 -44.25 -70.44
CA GLY A 905 -28.08 -45.07 -70.07
C GLY A 905 -28.22 -45.48 -68.60
N LEU A 906 -29.10 -44.78 -67.86
CA LEU A 906 -30.14 -45.27 -66.92
C LEU A 906 -29.84 -46.35 -65.84
N TRP A 907 -30.40 -46.38 -64.61
CA TRP A 907 -31.15 -45.48 -63.70
C TRP A 907 -31.44 -46.29 -62.39
N ILE A 908 -31.39 -45.61 -61.22
CA ILE A 908 -31.96 -45.79 -59.84
C ILE A 908 -31.91 -47.09 -59.00
N GLY A 909 -31.42 -46.91 -57.76
CA GLY A 909 -32.18 -47.10 -56.49
C GLY A 909 -31.84 -48.34 -55.64
N ILE A 910 -31.65 -48.33 -54.31
CA ILE A 910 -31.79 -47.38 -53.17
C ILE A 910 -30.90 -47.95 -52.03
N GLY A 911 -30.33 -47.11 -51.14
CA GLY A 911 -30.23 -47.47 -49.70
C GLY A 911 -28.89 -47.37 -48.95
N VAL A 912 -28.53 -46.13 -48.55
CA VAL A 912 -27.96 -45.67 -47.25
C VAL A 912 -26.80 -46.40 -46.55
N GLY A 913 -25.76 -45.63 -46.18
CA GLY A 913 -24.86 -45.88 -45.03
C GLY A 913 -23.39 -45.50 -45.27
N ALA A 914 -23.06 -44.21 -45.43
CA ALA A 914 -22.33 -43.36 -44.46
C ALA A 914 -20.86 -43.77 -44.14
N ALA A 915 -19.90 -43.02 -44.69
CA ALA A 915 -18.74 -42.44 -43.98
C ALA A 915 -17.87 -41.64 -44.98
N VAL A 916 -17.69 -40.35 -44.70
CA VAL A 916 -16.75 -39.43 -45.35
C VAL A 916 -15.80 -38.94 -44.27
N ILE A 917 -14.49 -38.99 -44.50
CA ILE A 917 -13.55 -38.00 -43.96
C ILE A 917 -12.60 -37.59 -45.10
N VAL A 918 -12.50 -36.28 -45.26
CA VAL A 918 -11.69 -35.51 -46.20
C VAL A 918 -10.33 -35.20 -45.56
N ALA A 919 -9.27 -35.34 -46.35
CA ALA A 919 -7.92 -34.90 -46.01
C ALA A 919 -7.73 -33.39 -46.25
N ALA A 920 -7.05 -32.74 -45.31
CA ALA A 920 -6.58 -31.37 -45.41
C ALA A 920 -5.34 -31.27 -46.32
N ALA A 921 -5.25 -30.17 -47.08
CA ALA A 921 -4.10 -29.80 -47.91
C ALA A 921 -3.35 -28.64 -47.26
N VAL A 922 -2.02 -28.79 -47.12
CA VAL A 922 -1.10 -27.70 -46.76
C VAL A 922 -0.45 -27.18 -48.05
N VAL A 923 -0.55 -25.87 -48.29
CA VAL A 923 0.08 -25.15 -49.40
C VAL A 923 1.32 -24.41 -48.89
N ALA A 924 2.44 -24.62 -49.56
CA ALA A 924 3.69 -23.89 -49.37
C ALA A 924 3.64 -22.50 -50.03
N VAL A 925 4.17 -21.47 -49.35
CA VAL A 925 4.40 -20.14 -49.92
C VAL A 925 5.91 -19.86 -49.98
N VAL A 926 6.38 -19.53 -51.18
CA VAL A 926 7.76 -19.09 -51.49
C VAL A 926 7.81 -17.56 -51.48
N LEU A 927 8.73 -16.97 -50.70
CA LEU A 927 9.05 -15.54 -50.75
C LEU A 927 10.12 -15.24 -51.82
N ILE A 928 9.79 -14.31 -52.71
CA ILE A 928 10.65 -13.78 -53.78
C ILE A 928 11.52 -12.64 -53.23
N LYS A 929 12.84 -12.74 -53.45
CA LYS A 929 13.79 -11.62 -53.38
C LYS A 929 13.55 -10.62 -54.51
N LYS A 930 13.55 -9.31 -54.20
CA LYS A 930 13.81 -8.25 -55.19
C LYS A 930 14.78 -7.21 -54.63
N LYS A 931 15.90 -7.04 -55.33
CA LYS A 931 16.91 -5.99 -55.15
C LYS A 931 16.84 -5.09 -56.38
N ASN A 932 16.74 -3.76 -56.20
CA ASN A 932 17.54 -2.73 -56.89
C ASN A 932 16.96 -1.30 -56.83
N ALA A 933 17.79 -0.40 -56.29
CA ALA A 933 18.33 0.82 -56.90
C ALA A 933 17.53 2.15 -56.98
N ASN A 934 18.14 3.16 -56.31
CA ASN A 934 18.52 4.50 -56.81
C ASN A 934 17.49 5.63 -57.05
N ARG A 935 17.91 6.82 -56.55
CA ARG A 935 17.52 8.21 -56.88
C ARG A 935 16.13 8.60 -56.34
N LYS A 936 15.97 9.64 -55.52
CA LYS A 936 16.60 10.97 -55.52
C LYS A 936 16.39 11.62 -54.15
#